data_AF-A0AB34ZDM2-F1
#
_entry.id   AF-A0AB34ZDM2-F1
#
_cell.length_a   1.000
_cell.length_b   1.000
_cell.length_c   1.000
_cell.angle_alpha   90.00
_cell.angle_beta   90.00
_cell.angle_gamma   90.00
#
_symmetry.space_group_name_H-M   'P 1'
#
loop_
_entity.id
_entity.type
_entity.pdbx_description
1 polymer ?
#
loop_
_entity_poly.entity_id
_entity_poly.type
_entity_poly.pdbx_seq_one_letter_code
_entity_poly.pdbx_strand_id
1 'polypeptide(L)'
;MNSLNSKDKAKAVSILQNWEEVAPYVDLVRAASDSNKKSLGFLPASVFARHARRNQLFVAVDPASQSYLGHLLFDLKFPHATVLQMYADPLSRRRGVAGQLISALKQLLGTHEFLSIRARVAEDLVDANKFWADAGFVVGRRVAGGETTGRKILIRVFELDTPQLFPPSGLTKRGADNLGLTTAGSQALPVYLVDLNVLFDIAHQRANHEAAVSLIRLAHLGEYQLAISDEAGRELDRTAISGHPDPMRGVIESVPRAALVDSEAVEKLIEEVALLIFPEKKYPDGFKRNDISDARHVVTAISHGAAGFVTRDERIVGASEKLARNYGISVLTIEDFIRPLWTDEHKIQFDVGESGGFEVIRYGDVDADAVRKFLLSQGVEAHDITGKWIPLAAGERLAKRVVAKVKESVVGVCCWSRSAKDSRNVSIRISADETLGFVLPMADALLTSVISECCEVGFSSLSLEMPSGQIAAKEVAYGYGFRVNHAGVLRKLATKMVVGPAQWGLLRDQIKAEQQLSLPISMPDWRRYAEPQPIDGADGERRFLSFRDLENLLSPLIFAVEDRPGLVVPIKAKYLERLLGASRQLTFGPKMQAELSRQRVYLGDPRSLKKYQKGALLFFYESGAKGEKSIVAVARVVDAFLIRRDQSALESLSKSVLTLDTLSEIGKAKNKAACLFDNVLWLKNPVSIGVLRNIGIKDGQLITALSLSENQIRKILSVGATA
;
A
#
# COMPACT_ATOMS: atom_id res chain seq x y z
N MET A 1 -19.23 34.91 30.21
CA MET A 1 -19.11 36.17 29.44
C MET A 1 -18.02 36.01 28.38
N ASN A 2 -17.92 36.96 27.45
CA ASN A 2 -16.85 37.12 26.43
C ASN A 2 -16.76 36.09 25.29
N SER A 3 -17.45 36.44 24.21
CA SER A 3 -16.89 36.51 22.84
C SER A 3 -16.27 35.24 22.23
N LEU A 4 -17.12 34.43 21.58
CA LEU A 4 -16.71 33.62 20.44
C LEU A 4 -17.10 34.33 19.12
N ASN A 5 -16.27 34.14 18.10
CA ASN A 5 -16.12 35.05 16.95
C ASN A 5 -17.41 35.29 16.13
N SER A 6 -17.60 36.55 15.72
CA SER A 6 -18.72 37.00 14.88
C SER A 6 -18.61 36.61 13.39
N LYS A 7 -17.97 35.48 13.06
CA LYS A 7 -17.80 34.99 11.68
C LYS A 7 -18.64 33.75 11.34
N ASP A 8 -19.13 33.00 12.33
CA ASP A 8 -19.87 31.76 12.12
C ASP A 8 -21.39 31.94 11.87
N LYS A 9 -21.86 33.16 11.52
CA LYS A 9 -23.22 33.39 11.01
C LYS A 9 -23.39 32.91 9.55
N ALA A 10 -22.88 31.71 9.25
CA ALA A 10 -22.83 31.14 7.92
C ALA A 10 -24.12 30.36 7.58
N LYS A 11 -25.16 31.09 7.13
CA LYS A 11 -26.27 30.54 6.33
C LYS A 11 -27.02 29.34 6.97
N ALA A 12 -27.70 29.59 8.09
CA ALA A 12 -28.70 28.64 8.57
C ALA A 12 -29.77 28.38 7.49
N VAL A 13 -30.17 27.12 7.35
CA VAL A 13 -31.26 26.64 6.47
C VAL A 13 -32.06 25.65 7.30
N SER A 14 -33.38 25.77 7.30
CA SER A 14 -34.25 24.82 8.00
C SER A 14 -34.70 23.72 7.04
N ILE A 15 -34.80 22.49 7.54
CA ILE A 15 -35.31 21.34 6.78
C ILE A 15 -36.62 20.90 7.42
N LEU A 16 -37.71 21.18 6.70
CA LEU A 16 -39.06 20.79 7.05
C LEU A 16 -39.28 19.33 6.63
N GLN A 17 -39.84 18.53 7.52
CA GLN A 17 -39.97 17.07 7.35
C GLN A 17 -41.40 16.57 7.62
N ASN A 18 -42.16 17.29 8.46
CA ASN A 18 -43.51 16.90 8.84
C ASN A 18 -44.53 17.39 7.79
N TRP A 19 -45.58 16.62 7.55
CA TRP A 19 -46.68 17.00 6.64
C TRP A 19 -47.21 18.42 6.89
N GLU A 20 -47.39 18.82 8.14
CA GLU A 20 -47.95 20.14 8.52
C GLU A 20 -47.04 21.31 8.11
N GLU A 21 -45.72 21.12 8.21
CA GLU A 21 -44.69 22.09 7.80
C GLU A 21 -44.52 22.12 6.27
N VAL A 22 -44.62 20.95 5.63
CA VAL A 22 -44.33 20.75 4.20
C VAL A 22 -45.52 21.10 3.31
N ALA A 23 -46.76 20.92 3.79
CA ALA A 23 -47.98 21.13 3.01
C ALA A 23 -48.07 22.50 2.31
N PRO A 24 -47.74 23.65 2.94
CA PRO A 24 -47.75 24.97 2.28
C PRO A 24 -46.81 25.08 1.07
N TYR A 25 -45.77 24.25 1.01
CA TYR A 25 -44.73 24.31 -0.02
C TYR A 25 -44.94 23.30 -1.17
N VAL A 26 -45.97 22.44 -1.12
CA VAL A 26 -46.19 21.37 -2.12
C VAL A 26 -46.41 21.92 -3.53
N ASP A 27 -47.16 23.01 -3.69
CA ASP A 27 -47.37 23.66 -4.99
C ASP A 27 -46.08 24.32 -5.54
N LEU A 28 -45.22 24.85 -4.67
CA LEU A 28 -43.90 25.40 -5.03
C LEU A 28 -42.93 24.28 -5.44
N VAL A 29 -42.96 23.15 -4.74
CA VAL A 29 -42.20 21.93 -5.12
C VAL A 29 -42.63 21.42 -6.49
N ARG A 30 -43.94 21.37 -6.78
CA ARG A 30 -44.45 21.02 -8.11
C ARG A 30 -43.93 21.99 -9.18
N ALA A 31 -44.10 23.29 -8.97
CA ALA A 31 -43.65 24.32 -9.92
C ALA A 31 -42.14 24.25 -10.20
N ALA A 32 -41.33 24.02 -9.17
CA ALA A 32 -39.88 23.81 -9.31
C ALA A 32 -39.55 22.52 -10.08
N SER A 33 -40.27 21.42 -9.85
CA SER A 33 -40.07 20.16 -10.58
C SER A 33 -40.47 20.28 -12.06
N ASP A 34 -41.66 20.81 -12.36
CA ASP A 34 -42.15 20.98 -13.74
C ASP A 34 -41.25 21.92 -14.57
N SER A 35 -40.75 23.00 -13.95
CA SER A 35 -39.75 23.89 -14.57
C SER A 35 -38.43 23.19 -14.93
N ASN A 36 -38.12 22.06 -14.29
CA ASN A 36 -36.89 21.29 -14.46
C ASN A 36 -37.14 19.88 -15.05
N LYS A 37 -38.30 19.66 -15.67
CA LYS A 37 -38.79 18.38 -16.24
C LYS A 37 -37.80 17.66 -17.18
N LYS A 38 -36.93 18.40 -17.87
CA LYS A 38 -35.85 17.85 -18.73
C LYS A 38 -34.72 17.13 -17.95
N SER A 39 -34.58 17.39 -16.65
CA SER A 39 -33.49 16.88 -15.80
C SER A 39 -33.99 16.06 -14.61
N LEU A 40 -35.18 16.37 -14.07
CA LEU A 40 -35.80 15.66 -12.94
C LEU A 40 -36.85 14.62 -13.36
N GLY A 41 -37.17 14.53 -14.66
CA GLY A 41 -38.29 13.73 -15.15
C GLY A 41 -39.65 14.38 -14.84
N PHE A 42 -40.73 13.64 -15.12
CA PHE A 42 -42.11 14.08 -14.89
C PHE A 42 -42.79 13.22 -13.84
N LEU A 43 -43.50 13.86 -12.91
CA LEU A 43 -44.31 13.20 -11.89
C LEU A 43 -45.70 13.87 -11.82
N PRO A 44 -46.81 13.11 -11.79
CA PRO A 44 -48.15 13.68 -11.59
C PRO A 44 -48.26 14.44 -10.27
N ALA A 45 -49.06 15.51 -10.23
CA ALA A 45 -49.24 16.36 -9.04
C ALA A 45 -49.65 15.58 -7.77
N SER A 46 -50.42 14.50 -7.93
CA SER A 46 -50.84 13.61 -6.83
C SER A 46 -49.67 12.87 -6.15
N VAL A 47 -48.51 12.73 -6.82
CA VAL A 47 -47.31 12.11 -6.22
C VAL A 47 -46.74 13.00 -5.12
N PHE A 48 -46.57 14.30 -5.36
CA PHE A 48 -45.98 15.22 -4.37
C PHE A 48 -46.81 15.27 -3.09
N ALA A 49 -48.13 15.44 -3.20
CA ALA A 49 -49.04 15.42 -2.06
C ALA A 49 -49.05 14.06 -1.32
N ARG A 50 -48.97 12.94 -2.04
CA ARG A 50 -48.93 11.59 -1.44
C ARG A 50 -47.62 11.31 -0.68
N HIS A 51 -46.48 11.77 -1.19
CA HIS A 51 -45.19 11.58 -0.51
C HIS A 51 -45.03 12.56 0.65
N ALA A 52 -45.52 13.80 0.54
CA ALA A 52 -45.60 14.74 1.65
C ALA A 52 -46.43 14.19 2.83
N ARG A 53 -47.61 13.61 2.57
CA ARG A 53 -48.43 12.91 3.58
C ARG A 53 -47.80 11.64 4.18
N ARG A 54 -46.65 11.20 3.67
CA ARG A 54 -45.87 10.05 4.16
C ARG A 54 -44.53 10.46 4.77
N ASN A 55 -44.30 11.76 4.98
CA ASN A 55 -43.01 12.34 5.38
C ASN A 55 -41.84 11.91 4.47
N GLN A 56 -42.14 11.66 3.18
CA GLN A 56 -41.23 11.22 2.12
C GLN A 56 -40.80 12.37 1.19
N LEU A 57 -41.05 13.61 1.60
CA LEU A 57 -40.66 14.84 0.92
C LEU A 57 -40.09 15.80 1.97
N PHE A 58 -38.80 16.09 1.90
CA PHE A 58 -38.18 17.16 2.69
C PHE A 58 -38.14 18.45 1.89
N VAL A 59 -38.39 19.58 2.57
CA VAL A 59 -38.32 20.93 1.99
C VAL A 59 -37.30 21.76 2.75
N ALA A 60 -36.39 22.42 2.02
CA ALA A 60 -35.44 23.35 2.61
C ALA A 60 -35.97 24.79 2.48
N VAL A 61 -35.96 25.54 3.59
CA VAL A 61 -36.39 26.95 3.65
C VAL A 61 -35.33 27.83 4.32
N ASP A 62 -35.29 29.10 3.96
CA ASP A 62 -34.53 30.10 4.71
C ASP A 62 -35.30 30.43 6.01
N PRO A 63 -34.71 30.23 7.20
CA PRO A 63 -35.42 30.47 8.46
C PRO A 63 -35.80 31.94 8.67
N ALA A 64 -35.11 32.90 8.03
CA ALA A 64 -35.38 34.33 8.20
C ALA A 64 -36.49 34.87 7.28
N SER A 65 -36.65 34.31 6.08
CA SER A 65 -37.62 34.76 5.07
C SER A 65 -38.72 33.74 4.74
N GLN A 66 -38.67 32.52 5.31
CA GLN A 66 -39.51 31.37 4.95
C GLN A 66 -39.53 31.06 3.44
N SER A 67 -38.52 31.53 2.71
CA SER A 67 -38.44 31.36 1.26
C SER A 67 -37.93 29.97 0.92
N TYR A 68 -38.62 29.30 0.00
CA TYR A 68 -38.27 27.98 -0.54
C TYR A 68 -36.87 27.97 -1.19
N LEU A 69 -35.99 27.04 -0.76
CA LEU A 69 -34.61 26.90 -1.25
C LEU A 69 -34.33 25.57 -1.98
N GLY A 70 -35.19 24.56 -1.82
CA GLY A 70 -34.98 23.24 -2.43
C GLY A 70 -35.87 22.14 -1.85
N HIS A 71 -35.81 20.95 -2.45
CA HIS A 71 -36.52 19.76 -1.96
C HIS A 71 -35.76 18.46 -2.20
N LEU A 72 -36.10 17.43 -1.42
CA LEU A 72 -35.64 16.06 -1.59
C LEU A 72 -36.85 15.11 -1.49
N LEU A 73 -37.19 14.46 -2.60
CA LEU A 73 -38.28 13.50 -2.73
C LEU A 73 -37.72 12.09 -2.79
N PHE A 74 -38.20 11.19 -1.93
CA PHE A 74 -37.72 9.82 -1.83
C PHE A 74 -38.84 8.79 -1.65
N ASP A 75 -38.48 7.52 -1.74
CA ASP A 75 -39.33 6.35 -1.54
C ASP A 75 -38.63 5.38 -0.57
N LEU A 76 -39.39 4.81 0.35
CA LEU A 76 -38.91 3.90 1.40
C LEU A 76 -39.44 2.49 1.15
N LYS A 77 -38.53 1.56 0.83
CA LYS A 77 -38.85 0.15 0.59
C LYS A 77 -37.84 -0.70 1.34
N PHE A 78 -38.09 -0.89 2.63
CA PHE A 78 -37.20 -1.61 3.54
C PHE A 78 -36.73 -2.93 2.90
N PRO A 79 -35.41 -3.22 2.88
CA PRO A 79 -34.35 -2.53 3.60
C PRO A 79 -33.63 -1.38 2.84
N HIS A 80 -34.18 -0.87 1.73
CA HIS A 80 -33.53 0.13 0.88
C HIS A 80 -34.35 1.42 0.64
N ALA A 81 -33.70 2.58 0.72
CA ALA A 81 -34.27 3.85 0.30
C ALA A 81 -33.95 4.15 -1.17
N THR A 82 -34.81 4.90 -1.85
CA THR A 82 -34.57 5.35 -3.23
C THR A 82 -34.92 6.83 -3.39
N VAL A 83 -33.95 7.66 -3.75
CA VAL A 83 -34.17 9.08 -4.07
C VAL A 83 -34.80 9.17 -5.46
N LEU A 84 -35.93 9.87 -5.55
CA LEU A 84 -36.71 10.06 -6.77
C LEU A 84 -36.35 11.38 -7.45
N GLN A 85 -36.33 12.48 -6.70
CA GLN A 85 -35.92 13.81 -7.17
C GLN A 85 -35.16 14.56 -6.06
N MET A 86 -34.20 15.37 -6.47
CA MET A 86 -33.50 16.31 -5.59
C MET A 86 -33.32 17.63 -6.35
N TYR A 87 -33.71 18.73 -5.72
CA TYR A 87 -33.61 20.06 -6.30
C TYR A 87 -33.08 21.06 -5.27
N ALA A 88 -32.21 21.97 -5.72
CA ALA A 88 -31.80 23.14 -4.98
C ALA A 88 -31.83 24.35 -5.92
N ASP A 89 -32.44 25.44 -5.46
CA ASP A 89 -32.63 26.65 -6.24
C ASP A 89 -31.28 27.22 -6.76
N PRO A 90 -31.19 27.63 -8.04
CA PRO A 90 -30.03 28.30 -8.61
C PRO A 90 -29.49 29.50 -7.81
N LEU A 91 -30.36 30.36 -7.25
CA LEU A 91 -29.94 31.53 -6.48
C LEU A 91 -29.35 31.15 -5.12
N SER A 92 -29.76 30.00 -4.58
CA SER A 92 -29.32 29.39 -3.33
C SER A 92 -28.08 28.49 -3.46
N ARG A 93 -27.50 28.35 -4.66
CA ARG A 93 -26.25 27.62 -4.86
C ARG A 93 -25.12 28.22 -4.01
N ARG A 94 -24.23 27.38 -3.49
CA ARG A 94 -23.24 27.71 -2.44
C ARG A 94 -23.83 28.07 -1.05
N ARG A 95 -25.10 27.73 -0.77
CA ARG A 95 -25.63 27.63 0.62
C ARG A 95 -25.62 26.22 1.21
N GLY A 96 -25.21 25.20 0.46
CA GLY A 96 -25.08 23.82 0.96
C GLY A 96 -26.39 23.00 1.01
N VAL A 97 -27.52 23.58 0.60
CA VAL A 97 -28.89 23.02 0.68
C VAL A 97 -28.99 21.53 0.34
N ALA A 98 -28.52 21.12 -0.85
CA ALA A 98 -28.57 19.71 -1.28
C ALA A 98 -27.74 18.76 -0.39
N GLY A 99 -26.61 19.26 0.15
CA GLY A 99 -25.75 18.52 1.08
C GLY A 99 -26.40 18.34 2.46
N GLN A 100 -27.12 19.35 2.95
CA GLN A 100 -27.87 19.25 4.21
C GLN A 100 -29.09 18.34 4.07
N LEU A 101 -29.85 18.46 2.96
CA LEU A 101 -30.96 17.57 2.65
C LEU A 101 -30.55 16.09 2.60
N ILE A 102 -29.42 15.75 1.93
CA ILE A 102 -28.94 14.36 1.89
C ILE A 102 -28.34 13.91 3.23
N SER A 103 -27.81 14.82 4.06
CA SER A 103 -27.36 14.51 5.42
C SER A 103 -28.54 14.17 6.34
N ALA A 104 -29.62 14.95 6.30
CA ALA A 104 -30.85 14.67 7.04
C ALA A 104 -31.45 13.31 6.65
N LEU A 105 -31.46 12.98 5.35
CA LEU A 105 -31.92 11.67 4.87
C LEU A 105 -31.01 10.52 5.37
N LYS A 106 -29.69 10.70 5.41
CA LYS A 106 -28.77 9.70 6.00
C LYS A 106 -29.03 9.49 7.49
N GLN A 107 -29.32 10.54 8.25
CA GLN A 107 -29.64 10.44 9.68
C GLN A 107 -30.97 9.72 9.94
N LEU A 108 -32.05 10.10 9.25
CA LEU A 108 -33.35 9.43 9.38
C LEU A 108 -33.26 7.94 9.01
N LEU A 109 -32.55 7.59 7.95
CA LEU A 109 -32.41 6.20 7.50
C LEU A 109 -31.48 5.37 8.39
N GLY A 110 -30.47 5.97 9.01
CA GLY A 110 -29.65 5.31 10.04
C GLY A 110 -30.46 4.99 11.29
N THR A 111 -31.33 5.91 11.74
CA THR A 111 -32.24 5.72 12.89
C THR A 111 -33.28 4.62 12.65
N HIS A 112 -33.57 4.30 11.39
CA HIS A 112 -34.50 3.24 10.99
C HIS A 112 -33.81 2.00 10.38
N GLU A 113 -32.52 1.81 10.66
CA GLU A 113 -31.72 0.61 10.31
C GLU A 113 -31.76 0.21 8.82
N PHE A 114 -31.93 1.17 7.90
CA PHE A 114 -31.86 0.90 6.47
C PHE A 114 -30.43 0.53 6.06
N LEU A 115 -30.30 -0.37 5.06
CA LEU A 115 -28.98 -0.85 4.60
C LEU A 115 -28.34 0.10 3.59
N SER A 116 -29.14 0.67 2.66
CA SER A 116 -28.59 1.56 1.63
C SER A 116 -29.61 2.50 0.98
N ILE A 117 -29.08 3.59 0.43
CA ILE A 117 -29.77 4.63 -0.33
C ILE A 117 -29.37 4.52 -1.81
N ARG A 118 -30.34 4.55 -2.72
CA ARG A 118 -30.11 4.48 -4.17
C ARG A 118 -30.57 5.76 -4.88
N ALA A 119 -29.81 6.23 -5.86
CA ALA A 119 -30.15 7.36 -6.71
C ALA A 119 -29.98 6.97 -8.19
N ARG A 120 -30.91 7.40 -9.07
CA ARG A 120 -30.82 7.17 -10.52
C ARG A 120 -30.51 8.49 -11.20
N VAL A 121 -29.33 8.60 -11.81
CA VAL A 121 -28.81 9.85 -12.41
C VAL A 121 -28.48 9.59 -13.87
N ALA A 122 -28.92 10.45 -14.78
CA ALA A 122 -28.57 10.31 -16.20
C ALA A 122 -27.08 10.66 -16.42
N GLU A 123 -26.39 9.95 -17.33
CA GLU A 123 -24.94 10.08 -17.56
C GLU A 123 -24.56 11.45 -18.19
N ASP A 124 -25.51 12.13 -18.84
CA ASP A 124 -25.35 13.47 -19.42
C ASP A 124 -25.34 14.62 -18.38
N LEU A 125 -25.82 14.37 -17.15
CA LEU A 125 -25.91 15.38 -16.09
C LEU A 125 -24.59 15.46 -15.30
N VAL A 126 -23.59 16.13 -15.85
CA VAL A 126 -22.22 16.25 -15.29
C VAL A 126 -22.22 16.82 -13.86
N ASP A 127 -22.88 17.96 -13.63
CA ASP A 127 -22.92 18.62 -12.31
C ASP A 127 -23.58 17.74 -11.24
N ALA A 128 -24.68 17.06 -11.61
CA ALA A 128 -25.38 16.15 -10.71
C ALA A 128 -24.50 14.94 -10.35
N ASN A 129 -23.84 14.32 -11.34
CA ASN A 129 -22.94 13.20 -11.11
C ASN A 129 -21.72 13.56 -10.27
N LYS A 130 -21.22 14.79 -10.39
CA LYS A 130 -20.20 15.32 -9.48
C LYS A 130 -20.74 15.46 -8.06
N PHE A 131 -21.87 16.14 -7.86
CA PHE A 131 -22.49 16.27 -6.53
C PHE A 131 -22.71 14.91 -5.85
N TRP A 132 -23.26 13.93 -6.56
CA TRP A 132 -23.48 12.59 -5.99
C TRP A 132 -22.17 11.87 -5.64
N ALA A 133 -21.10 12.03 -6.43
CA ALA A 133 -19.78 11.50 -6.09
C ALA A 133 -19.19 12.19 -4.84
N ASP A 134 -19.29 13.51 -4.75
CA ASP A 134 -18.82 14.31 -3.62
C ASP A 134 -19.62 13.99 -2.33
N ALA A 135 -20.92 13.66 -2.45
CA ALA A 135 -21.79 13.18 -1.36
C ALA A 135 -21.57 11.71 -0.97
N GLY A 136 -20.60 11.02 -1.60
CA GLY A 136 -20.20 9.64 -1.31
C GLY A 136 -20.99 8.56 -2.05
N PHE A 137 -21.88 8.89 -2.97
CA PHE A 137 -22.67 7.89 -3.72
C PHE A 137 -21.89 7.32 -4.90
N VAL A 138 -21.61 6.02 -4.84
CA VAL A 138 -20.75 5.30 -5.79
C VAL A 138 -21.59 4.66 -6.89
N VAL A 139 -21.09 4.59 -8.13
CA VAL A 139 -21.84 3.99 -9.26
C VAL A 139 -21.81 2.46 -9.13
N GLY A 140 -22.97 1.86 -8.88
CA GLY A 140 -23.11 0.40 -8.73
C GLY A 140 -23.59 -0.31 -10.01
N ARG A 141 -24.32 0.36 -10.90
CA ARG A 141 -24.78 -0.22 -12.17
C ARG A 141 -25.08 0.84 -13.24
N ARG A 142 -24.70 0.57 -14.50
CA ARG A 142 -25.25 1.27 -15.68
C ARG A 142 -26.48 0.54 -16.21
N VAL A 143 -27.52 1.29 -16.61
CA VAL A 143 -28.73 0.75 -17.26
C VAL A 143 -29.14 1.67 -18.41
N ALA A 144 -29.71 1.12 -19.48
CA ALA A 144 -30.37 1.93 -20.51
C ALA A 144 -31.59 2.68 -19.91
N GLY A 145 -31.85 3.89 -20.42
CA GLY A 145 -33.05 4.65 -20.13
C GLY A 145 -34.27 4.15 -20.92
N GLY A 146 -35.37 4.90 -20.85
CA GLY A 146 -36.57 4.60 -21.64
C GLY A 146 -36.29 4.71 -23.14
N GLU A 147 -36.89 3.79 -23.91
CA GLU A 147 -36.69 3.58 -25.35
C GLU A 147 -36.80 4.88 -26.17
N THR A 148 -37.72 5.76 -25.78
CA THR A 148 -37.97 7.07 -26.41
C THR A 148 -36.86 8.12 -26.22
N THR A 149 -35.79 7.83 -25.47
CA THR A 149 -34.73 8.81 -25.17
C THR A 149 -33.30 8.29 -25.30
N GLY A 150 -33.06 6.98 -25.32
CA GLY A 150 -31.74 6.37 -25.52
C GLY A 150 -30.64 6.71 -24.48
N ARG A 151 -30.94 7.51 -23.45
CA ARG A 151 -29.93 7.97 -22.47
C ARG A 151 -29.46 6.84 -21.57
N LYS A 152 -28.20 6.89 -21.15
CA LYS A 152 -27.65 5.97 -20.13
C LYS A 152 -27.94 6.50 -18.73
N ILE A 153 -28.33 5.62 -17.82
CA ILE A 153 -28.63 5.93 -16.42
C ILE A 153 -27.59 5.24 -15.53
N LEU A 154 -26.93 6.04 -14.70
CA LEU A 154 -26.06 5.61 -13.62
C LEU A 154 -26.91 5.39 -12.36
N ILE A 155 -26.99 4.14 -11.91
CA ILE A 155 -27.53 3.81 -10.59
C ILE A 155 -26.39 3.97 -9.59
N ARG A 156 -26.54 4.94 -8.70
CA ARG A 156 -25.59 5.25 -7.63
C ARG A 156 -26.14 4.75 -6.30
N VAL A 157 -25.26 4.24 -5.45
CA VAL A 157 -25.59 3.61 -4.16
C VAL A 157 -24.74 4.23 -3.05
N PHE A 158 -25.33 4.37 -1.87
CA PHE A 158 -24.65 4.70 -0.62
C PHE A 158 -25.13 3.72 0.46
N GLU A 159 -24.26 2.84 0.93
CA GLU A 159 -24.52 1.99 2.09
C GLU A 159 -24.43 2.81 3.38
N LEU A 160 -25.33 2.53 4.32
CA LEU A 160 -25.39 3.14 5.64
C LEU A 160 -24.59 2.28 6.64
N ASP A 161 -24.00 2.92 7.66
CA ASP A 161 -23.24 2.22 8.69
C ASP A 161 -24.18 1.73 9.82
N THR A 162 -25.10 0.86 9.44
CA THR A 162 -26.08 0.21 10.32
C THR A 162 -25.59 -1.18 10.77
N PRO A 163 -26.08 -1.74 11.89
CA PRO A 163 -25.79 -3.13 12.26
C PRO A 163 -26.36 -4.10 11.23
N GLN A 164 -25.54 -5.03 10.73
CA GLN A 164 -25.93 -5.95 9.65
C GLN A 164 -25.45 -7.38 9.94
N LEU A 165 -26.28 -8.36 9.57
CA LEU A 165 -26.01 -9.80 9.71
C LEU A 165 -24.93 -10.31 8.74
N PHE A 166 -24.64 -9.52 7.69
CA PHE A 166 -23.54 -9.71 6.75
C PHE A 166 -22.63 -8.47 6.80
N PRO A 167 -21.33 -8.59 6.51
CA PRO A 167 -20.45 -7.42 6.38
C PRO A 167 -20.96 -6.44 5.30
N PRO A 168 -20.90 -5.12 5.51
CA PRO A 168 -21.22 -4.15 4.46
C PRO A 168 -20.20 -4.29 3.31
N SER A 169 -20.65 -4.19 2.04
CA SER A 169 -19.90 -4.67 0.85
C SER A 169 -18.65 -3.85 0.46
N GLY A 170 -18.20 -2.96 1.36
CA GLY A 170 -17.06 -2.07 1.17
C GLY A 170 -17.34 -0.86 0.27
N LEU A 171 -18.54 -0.74 -0.33
CA LEU A 171 -18.85 0.30 -1.33
C LEU A 171 -18.71 1.73 -0.80
N THR A 172 -18.83 1.97 0.51
CA THR A 172 -18.74 3.33 1.10
C THR A 172 -17.64 3.52 2.16
N LYS A 173 -17.10 2.45 2.75
CA LYS A 173 -16.16 2.57 3.89
C LYS A 173 -14.74 2.93 3.46
N ARG A 174 -14.46 4.23 3.35
CA ARG A 174 -13.09 4.76 3.24
C ARG A 174 -12.31 4.57 4.55
N GLY A 175 -11.61 3.44 4.71
CA GLY A 175 -10.63 3.24 5.78
C GLY A 175 -10.57 1.84 6.39
N ALA A 176 -11.54 0.97 6.08
CA ALA A 176 -11.56 -0.42 6.53
C ALA A 176 -10.47 -1.27 5.84
N ASP A 177 -10.39 -2.56 6.22
CA ASP A 177 -9.62 -3.55 5.49
C ASP A 177 -10.28 -3.85 4.14
N ASN A 178 -9.82 -3.11 3.14
CA ASN A 178 -10.34 -3.15 1.78
C ASN A 178 -9.87 -4.36 0.97
N LEU A 179 -8.89 -5.14 1.46
CA LEU A 179 -8.40 -6.36 0.79
C LEU A 179 -8.70 -7.64 1.59
N GLY A 180 -9.09 -7.51 2.85
CA GLY A 180 -9.26 -8.64 3.77
C GLY A 180 -7.92 -9.27 4.14
N LEU A 181 -6.88 -8.46 4.40
CA LEU A 181 -5.54 -8.93 4.76
C LEU A 181 -5.55 -9.56 6.16
N THR A 182 -6.04 -10.80 6.21
CA THR A 182 -6.10 -11.62 7.41
C THR A 182 -4.74 -11.61 8.11
N THR A 183 -4.78 -11.42 9.42
CA THR A 183 -3.73 -12.00 10.25
C THR A 183 -3.78 -13.50 10.03
N ALA A 184 -2.67 -14.08 9.56
CA ALA A 184 -2.35 -15.48 9.83
C ALA A 184 -2.34 -15.62 11.36
N GLY A 185 -3.48 -16.04 11.91
CA GLY A 185 -3.89 -15.66 13.26
C GLY A 185 -3.01 -16.28 14.34
N SER A 186 -2.23 -15.43 15.03
CA SER A 186 -1.36 -15.81 16.16
C SER A 186 -0.65 -17.15 15.96
N GLN A 187 -0.13 -17.41 14.75
CA GLN A 187 0.45 -18.70 14.42
C GLN A 187 1.60 -19.03 15.37
N ALA A 188 1.62 -20.27 15.86
CA ALA A 188 2.76 -20.80 16.60
C ALA A 188 4.04 -20.55 15.79
N LEU A 189 5.12 -20.19 16.50
CA LEU A 189 6.39 -19.88 15.87
C LEU A 189 6.82 -21.05 14.97
N PRO A 190 7.21 -20.78 13.72
CA PRO A 190 7.56 -21.85 12.79
C PRO A 190 8.73 -22.64 13.36
N VAL A 191 8.55 -23.95 13.49
CA VAL A 191 9.62 -24.86 13.93
C VAL A 191 10.48 -25.20 12.71
N TYR A 192 11.79 -25.01 12.84
CA TYR A 192 12.78 -25.51 11.89
C TYR A 192 13.60 -26.60 12.55
N LEU A 193 13.75 -27.75 11.89
CA LEU A 193 14.72 -28.76 12.32
C LEU A 193 16.09 -28.41 11.75
N VAL A 194 17.13 -28.54 12.58
CA VAL A 194 18.52 -28.21 12.23
C VAL A 194 19.36 -29.49 12.21
N ASP A 195 20.14 -29.63 11.15
CA ASP A 195 21.17 -30.65 10.97
C ASP A 195 22.36 -30.45 11.94
N LEU A 196 22.92 -31.54 12.46
CA LEU A 196 24.17 -31.53 13.24
C LEU A 196 25.28 -30.75 12.54
N ASN A 197 25.39 -30.85 11.21
CA ASN A 197 26.41 -30.16 10.43
C ASN A 197 26.39 -28.63 10.65
N VAL A 198 25.19 -28.04 10.74
CA VAL A 198 24.97 -26.60 10.96
C VAL A 198 25.33 -26.18 12.40
N LEU A 199 25.13 -27.08 13.37
CA LEU A 199 25.52 -26.84 14.76
C LEU A 199 27.04 -26.96 14.97
N PHE A 200 27.70 -27.91 14.28
CA PHE A 200 29.16 -28.11 14.37
C PHE A 200 29.97 -26.89 13.93
N ASP A 201 29.43 -26.06 13.03
CA ASP A 201 30.04 -24.79 12.62
C ASP A 201 30.19 -23.78 13.77
N ILE A 202 29.29 -23.84 14.74
CA ILE A 202 29.27 -22.94 15.90
C ILE A 202 30.40 -23.35 16.86
N ALA A 203 30.51 -24.63 17.20
CA ALA A 203 31.55 -25.11 18.11
C ALA A 203 32.97 -25.07 17.51
N HIS A 204 33.12 -25.32 16.20
CA HIS A 204 34.42 -25.47 15.55
C HIS A 204 34.91 -24.24 14.76
N GLN A 205 34.22 -23.09 14.87
CA GLN A 205 34.56 -21.84 14.15
C GLN A 205 34.86 -22.04 12.65
N ARG A 206 34.03 -22.85 11.98
CA ARG A 206 34.17 -23.18 10.55
C ARG A 206 33.72 -22.00 9.67
N ALA A 207 33.92 -22.10 8.35
CA ALA A 207 33.79 -21.01 7.38
C ALA A 207 32.55 -20.10 7.58
N ASN A 208 31.36 -20.67 7.83
CA ASN A 208 30.13 -19.89 8.01
C ASN A 208 29.69 -19.80 9.49
N HIS A 209 30.64 -19.75 10.44
CA HIS A 209 30.38 -19.62 11.87
C HIS A 209 29.47 -18.41 12.19
N GLU A 210 29.75 -17.23 11.61
CA GLU A 210 28.91 -16.04 11.79
C GLU A 210 27.45 -16.25 11.34
N ALA A 211 27.25 -17.06 10.30
CA ALA A 211 25.94 -17.38 9.75
C ALA A 211 25.17 -18.31 10.71
N ALA A 212 25.78 -19.40 11.16
CA ALA A 212 25.18 -20.31 12.13
C ALA A 212 24.90 -19.62 13.50
N VAL A 213 25.77 -18.72 13.95
CA VAL A 213 25.53 -17.86 15.12
C VAL A 213 24.35 -16.91 14.90
N SER A 214 24.17 -16.37 13.70
CA SER A 214 23.02 -15.51 13.37
C SER A 214 21.70 -16.29 13.34
N LEU A 215 21.73 -17.55 12.89
CA LEU A 215 20.59 -18.48 12.94
C LEU A 215 20.11 -18.71 14.40
N ILE A 216 21.02 -18.99 15.34
CA ILE A 216 20.63 -19.20 16.75
C ILE A 216 20.15 -17.89 17.39
N ARG A 217 20.72 -16.73 17.04
CA ARG A 217 20.29 -15.42 17.55
C ARG A 217 18.86 -15.06 17.16
N LEU A 218 18.45 -15.31 15.91
CA LEU A 218 17.08 -15.06 15.47
C LEU A 218 16.06 -15.96 16.18
N ALA A 219 16.41 -17.21 16.48
CA ALA A 219 15.58 -18.10 17.29
C ALA A 219 15.39 -17.57 18.73
N HIS A 220 16.46 -17.07 19.35
CA HIS A 220 16.41 -16.45 20.68
C HIS A 220 15.63 -15.12 20.71
N LEU A 221 15.51 -14.43 19.58
CA LEU A 221 14.65 -13.24 19.43
C LEU A 221 13.17 -13.60 19.21
N GLY A 222 12.82 -14.89 19.11
CA GLY A 222 11.43 -15.34 18.98
C GLY A 222 10.83 -15.16 17.59
N GLU A 223 11.65 -15.00 16.54
CA GLU A 223 11.17 -14.99 15.13
C GLU A 223 10.75 -16.40 14.65
N TYR A 224 11.32 -17.46 15.27
CA TYR A 224 11.02 -18.87 15.00
C TYR A 224 11.53 -19.77 16.14
N GLN A 225 11.16 -21.06 16.11
CA GLN A 225 11.69 -22.08 17.01
C GLN A 225 12.69 -22.98 16.27
N LEU A 226 13.79 -23.35 16.94
CA LEU A 226 14.70 -24.38 16.47
C LEU A 226 14.48 -25.69 17.22
N ALA A 227 14.58 -26.79 16.49
CA ALA A 227 14.59 -28.13 17.03
C ALA A 227 15.67 -28.98 16.34
N ILE A 228 15.98 -30.14 16.92
CA ILE A 228 16.77 -31.21 16.30
C ILE A 228 15.94 -32.50 16.28
N SER A 229 16.25 -33.46 15.42
CA SER A 229 15.65 -34.80 15.51
C SER A 229 16.31 -35.61 16.64
N ASP A 230 15.62 -36.62 17.17
CA ASP A 230 16.26 -37.60 18.07
C ASP A 230 17.39 -38.38 17.38
N GLU A 231 17.34 -38.55 16.05
CA GLU A 231 18.43 -39.17 15.29
C GLU A 231 19.74 -38.36 15.37
N ALA A 232 19.66 -37.02 15.49
CA ALA A 232 20.83 -36.18 15.75
C ALA A 232 21.50 -36.50 17.09
N GLY A 233 20.71 -36.81 18.13
CA GLY A 233 21.23 -37.28 19.41
C GLY A 233 21.92 -38.65 19.28
N ARG A 234 21.29 -39.58 18.56
CA ARG A 234 21.81 -40.94 18.31
C ARG A 234 23.10 -40.92 17.48
N GLU A 235 23.21 -40.04 16.49
CA GLU A 235 24.45 -39.88 15.72
C GLU A 235 25.57 -39.25 16.54
N LEU A 236 25.28 -38.29 17.42
CA LEU A 236 26.29 -37.75 18.34
C LEU A 236 26.81 -38.83 19.30
N ASP A 237 25.91 -39.60 19.95
CA ASP A 237 26.29 -40.73 20.81
C ASP A 237 27.07 -41.83 20.06
N ARG A 238 26.81 -42.00 18.75
CA ARG A 238 27.53 -42.92 17.85
C ARG A 238 28.92 -42.42 17.45
N THR A 239 29.16 -41.11 17.46
CA THR A 239 30.40 -40.48 16.99
C THR A 239 31.29 -39.98 18.14
N ALA A 240 30.76 -39.91 19.36
CA ALA A 240 31.50 -39.52 20.56
C ALA A 240 32.68 -40.46 20.86
N ILE A 241 33.87 -39.88 21.02
CA ILE A 241 35.09 -40.62 21.40
C ILE A 241 35.06 -40.87 22.91
N SER A 242 35.17 -42.15 23.31
CA SER A 242 35.13 -42.56 24.72
C SER A 242 36.27 -41.93 25.54
N GLY A 243 35.93 -40.99 26.42
CA GLY A 243 36.86 -40.37 27.37
C GLY A 243 36.91 -38.83 27.34
N HIS A 244 36.35 -38.19 26.31
CA HIS A 244 36.27 -36.72 26.25
C HIS A 244 34.82 -36.22 26.26
N PRO A 245 34.46 -35.23 27.11
CA PRO A 245 33.17 -34.58 27.03
C PRO A 245 33.13 -33.64 25.83
N ASP A 246 32.41 -34.03 24.76
CA ASP A 246 32.21 -33.16 23.61
C ASP A 246 31.34 -31.94 24.00
N PRO A 247 31.82 -30.69 23.85
CA PRO A 247 31.01 -29.50 24.15
C PRO A 247 29.73 -29.42 23.31
N MET A 248 29.66 -30.06 22.14
CA MET A 248 28.44 -30.18 21.35
C MET A 248 27.31 -30.89 22.10
N ARG A 249 27.62 -31.82 23.01
CA ARG A 249 26.61 -32.57 23.76
C ARG A 249 25.73 -31.65 24.61
N GLY A 250 26.35 -30.71 25.33
CA GLY A 250 25.62 -29.70 26.12
C GLY A 250 24.79 -28.74 25.26
N VAL A 251 25.25 -28.41 24.05
CA VAL A 251 24.47 -27.61 23.08
C VAL A 251 23.24 -28.41 22.61
N ILE A 252 23.42 -29.68 22.26
CA ILE A 252 22.37 -30.62 21.79
C ILE A 252 21.41 -31.06 22.91
N GLU A 253 21.76 -30.86 24.18
CA GLU A 253 20.86 -30.98 25.33
C GLU A 253 20.10 -29.68 25.63
N SER A 254 20.56 -28.53 25.12
CA SER A 254 19.89 -27.22 25.27
C SER A 254 18.83 -26.90 24.19
N VAL A 255 18.78 -27.67 23.11
CA VAL A 255 17.86 -27.47 21.96
C VAL A 255 16.69 -28.47 22.03
N PRO A 256 15.43 -28.03 21.80
CA PRO A 256 14.27 -28.92 21.74
C PRO A 256 14.44 -30.10 20.76
N ARG A 257 13.95 -31.28 21.13
CA ARG A 257 14.03 -32.49 20.29
C ARG A 257 12.67 -32.88 19.72
N ALA A 258 12.70 -33.33 18.47
CA ALA A 258 11.57 -33.86 17.73
C ALA A 258 11.72 -35.39 17.62
N ALA A 259 10.77 -36.13 18.20
CA ALA A 259 10.84 -37.57 18.36
C ALA A 259 10.07 -38.29 17.24
N LEU A 260 10.77 -39.06 16.41
CA LEU A 260 10.13 -39.86 15.37
C LEU A 260 9.46 -41.09 16.01
N VAL A 261 8.15 -41.25 15.79
CA VAL A 261 7.40 -42.42 16.26
C VAL A 261 7.55 -43.55 15.24
N ASP A 262 8.27 -44.61 15.60
CA ASP A 262 8.47 -45.78 14.74
C ASP A 262 7.11 -46.42 14.37
N SER A 263 6.81 -46.48 13.07
CA SER A 263 5.53 -46.95 12.53
C SER A 263 5.70 -47.44 11.10
N GLU A 264 4.92 -48.44 10.68
CA GLU A 264 4.96 -48.98 9.31
C GLU A 264 4.64 -47.93 8.23
N ALA A 265 3.88 -46.87 8.59
CA ALA A 265 3.63 -45.72 7.71
C ALA A 265 4.83 -44.76 7.64
N VAL A 266 5.63 -44.66 8.71
CA VAL A 266 6.82 -43.80 8.78
C VAL A 266 7.99 -44.44 8.05
N GLU A 267 8.19 -45.76 8.17
CA GLU A 267 9.22 -46.45 7.38
C GLU A 267 8.96 -46.34 5.87
N LYS A 268 7.71 -46.49 5.41
CA LYS A 268 7.37 -46.25 3.99
C LYS A 268 7.64 -44.81 3.55
N LEU A 269 7.42 -43.82 4.43
CA LEU A 269 7.78 -42.43 4.16
C LEU A 269 9.30 -42.20 4.12
N ILE A 270 10.08 -42.96 4.91
CA ILE A 270 11.55 -42.99 4.82
C ILE A 270 11.98 -43.58 3.47
N GLU A 271 11.35 -44.66 2.99
CA GLU A 271 11.64 -45.23 1.66
C GLU A 271 11.37 -44.22 0.52
N GLU A 272 10.21 -43.55 0.53
CA GLU A 272 9.86 -42.52 -0.45
C GLU A 272 10.86 -41.34 -0.43
N VAL A 273 11.15 -40.78 0.75
CA VAL A 273 12.05 -39.63 0.90
C VAL A 273 13.49 -40.00 0.57
N ALA A 274 13.96 -41.19 0.95
CA ALA A 274 15.29 -41.70 0.61
C ALA A 274 15.47 -41.84 -0.91
N LEU A 275 14.46 -42.35 -1.64
CA LEU A 275 14.49 -42.45 -3.11
C LEU A 275 14.37 -41.08 -3.81
N LEU A 276 13.72 -40.09 -3.19
CA LEU A 276 13.64 -38.72 -3.70
C LEU A 276 14.96 -37.94 -3.56
N ILE A 277 15.69 -38.16 -2.47
CA ILE A 277 17.01 -37.54 -2.19
C ILE A 277 18.13 -38.27 -2.94
N PHE A 278 18.08 -39.61 -3.03
CA PHE A 278 19.12 -40.44 -3.65
C PHE A 278 18.59 -41.28 -4.83
N PRO A 279 18.13 -40.66 -5.93
CA PRO A 279 17.47 -41.36 -7.05
C PRO A 279 18.36 -42.36 -7.82
N GLU A 280 19.67 -42.35 -7.59
CA GLU A 280 20.64 -43.27 -8.20
C GLU A 280 20.80 -44.60 -7.43
N LYS A 281 20.23 -44.71 -6.21
CA LYS A 281 20.39 -45.87 -5.33
C LYS A 281 19.10 -46.69 -5.28
N LYS A 282 19.24 -48.03 -5.22
CA LYS A 282 18.13 -48.93 -4.88
C LYS A 282 18.03 -49.09 -3.37
N TYR A 283 16.84 -48.87 -2.82
CA TYR A 283 16.55 -49.19 -1.43
C TYR A 283 16.19 -50.69 -1.28
N PRO A 284 16.60 -51.38 -0.20
CA PRO A 284 17.52 -50.93 0.85
C PRO A 284 19.00 -51.12 0.49
N ASP A 285 19.33 -52.09 -0.37
CA ASP A 285 20.70 -52.66 -0.51
C ASP A 285 21.79 -51.67 -0.98
N GLY A 286 21.40 -50.57 -1.63
CA GLY A 286 22.31 -49.53 -2.11
C GLY A 286 22.58 -48.38 -1.12
N PHE A 287 21.91 -48.35 0.03
CA PHE A 287 21.98 -47.24 0.99
C PHE A 287 22.99 -47.53 2.11
N LYS A 288 23.88 -46.57 2.38
CA LYS A 288 24.73 -46.59 3.57
C LYS A 288 23.92 -46.20 4.79
N ARG A 289 24.37 -46.64 5.97
CA ARG A 289 23.73 -46.35 7.27
C ARG A 289 23.61 -44.84 7.60
N ASN A 290 24.35 -43.98 6.92
CA ASN A 290 24.19 -42.52 7.01
C ASN A 290 23.12 -41.98 6.05
N ASP A 291 23.05 -42.48 4.80
CA ASP A 291 22.01 -42.07 3.84
C ASP A 291 20.58 -42.29 4.39
N ILE A 292 20.40 -43.33 5.22
CA ILE A 292 19.15 -43.64 5.93
C ILE A 292 18.91 -42.69 7.12
N SER A 293 19.99 -42.24 7.78
CA SER A 293 19.95 -41.22 8.83
C SER A 293 19.49 -39.88 8.25
N ASP A 294 20.11 -39.45 7.15
CA ASP A 294 19.78 -38.23 6.39
C ASP A 294 18.29 -38.19 6.01
N ALA A 295 17.76 -39.30 5.48
CA ALA A 295 16.33 -39.45 5.19
C ALA A 295 15.46 -39.36 6.46
N ARG A 296 15.86 -40.00 7.57
CA ARG A 296 15.17 -39.92 8.87
C ARG A 296 15.15 -38.49 9.44
N HIS A 297 16.18 -37.67 9.25
CA HIS A 297 16.14 -36.25 9.63
C HIS A 297 15.03 -35.49 8.88
N VAL A 298 14.97 -35.64 7.56
CA VAL A 298 13.96 -34.98 6.70
C VAL A 298 12.54 -35.49 7.03
N VAL A 299 12.36 -36.80 7.20
CA VAL A 299 11.06 -37.39 7.59
C VAL A 299 10.62 -36.90 8.97
N THR A 300 11.53 -36.80 9.94
CA THR A 300 11.17 -36.24 11.27
C THR A 300 10.61 -34.82 11.14
N ALA A 301 11.17 -33.99 10.26
CA ALA A 301 10.67 -32.64 10.02
C ALA A 301 9.29 -32.64 9.32
N ILE A 302 9.05 -33.54 8.36
CA ILE A 302 7.74 -33.73 7.72
C ILE A 302 6.68 -34.19 8.75
N SER A 303 6.98 -35.22 9.56
CA SER A 303 6.04 -35.78 10.53
C SER A 303 5.61 -34.80 11.64
N HIS A 304 6.45 -33.80 11.96
CA HIS A 304 6.12 -32.76 12.93
C HIS A 304 5.50 -31.50 12.30
N GLY A 305 5.29 -31.46 10.98
CA GLY A 305 4.79 -30.28 10.28
C GLY A 305 5.73 -29.07 10.37
N ALA A 306 7.04 -29.30 10.41
CA ALA A 306 8.05 -28.25 10.50
C ALA A 306 8.01 -27.35 9.25
N ALA A 307 8.27 -26.05 9.44
CA ALA A 307 8.31 -25.08 8.34
C ALA A 307 9.48 -25.34 7.37
N GLY A 308 10.55 -25.95 7.88
CA GLY A 308 11.68 -26.37 7.06
C GLY A 308 12.72 -27.21 7.79
N PHE A 309 13.67 -27.70 7.01
CA PHE A 309 14.87 -28.41 7.47
C PHE A 309 16.11 -27.65 7.00
N VAL A 310 17.01 -27.31 7.94
CA VAL A 310 18.21 -26.51 7.69
C VAL A 310 19.44 -27.42 7.69
N THR A 311 20.09 -27.56 6.54
CA THR A 311 21.24 -28.47 6.33
C THR A 311 22.28 -27.83 5.40
N ARG A 312 23.39 -28.53 5.17
CA ARG A 312 24.40 -28.21 4.15
C ARG A 312 24.60 -29.32 3.10
N ASP A 313 23.95 -30.48 3.22
CA ASP A 313 24.15 -31.53 2.21
C ASP A 313 23.50 -31.14 0.88
N GLU A 314 24.34 -30.95 -0.14
CA GLU A 314 23.96 -30.50 -1.49
C GLU A 314 22.94 -31.43 -2.17
N ARG A 315 22.84 -32.71 -1.77
CA ARG A 315 21.87 -33.67 -2.32
C ARG A 315 20.48 -33.45 -1.73
N ILE A 316 20.40 -33.19 -0.41
CA ILE A 316 19.14 -32.85 0.26
C ILE A 316 18.64 -31.49 -0.26
N VAL A 317 19.56 -30.52 -0.43
CA VAL A 317 19.27 -29.21 -1.06
C VAL A 317 18.84 -29.38 -2.53
N GLY A 318 19.48 -30.27 -3.29
CA GLY A 318 19.08 -30.61 -4.67
C GLY A 318 17.71 -31.29 -4.78
N ALA A 319 17.21 -31.91 -3.70
CA ALA A 319 15.87 -32.47 -3.60
C ALA A 319 14.79 -31.46 -3.14
N SER A 320 15.18 -30.25 -2.72
CA SER A 320 14.31 -29.22 -2.14
C SER A 320 13.00 -28.98 -2.91
N GLU A 321 13.06 -28.74 -4.23
CA GLU A 321 11.87 -28.52 -5.06
C GLU A 321 10.88 -29.70 -5.03
N LYS A 322 11.37 -30.94 -4.95
CA LYS A 322 10.50 -32.13 -4.89
C LYS A 322 9.86 -32.27 -3.51
N LEU A 323 10.65 -32.09 -2.45
CA LEU A 323 10.18 -32.17 -1.07
C LEU A 323 9.14 -31.08 -0.75
N ALA A 324 9.37 -29.85 -1.23
CA ALA A 324 8.42 -28.75 -1.09
C ALA A 324 7.11 -28.99 -1.85
N ARG A 325 7.16 -29.55 -3.08
CA ARG A 325 5.95 -29.86 -3.88
C ARG A 325 5.16 -31.04 -3.33
N ASN A 326 5.84 -32.09 -2.83
CA ASN A 326 5.19 -33.34 -2.42
C ASN A 326 4.70 -33.31 -0.96
N TYR A 327 5.48 -32.71 -0.05
CA TYR A 327 5.23 -32.77 1.40
C TYR A 327 5.17 -31.38 2.07
N GLY A 328 5.29 -30.29 1.31
CA GLY A 328 5.15 -28.92 1.82
C GLY A 328 6.33 -28.38 2.63
N ILE A 329 7.41 -29.15 2.79
CA ILE A 329 8.58 -28.78 3.60
C ILE A 329 9.63 -27.99 2.80
N SER A 330 10.15 -26.91 3.37
CA SER A 330 11.27 -26.16 2.79
C SER A 330 12.62 -26.71 3.26
N VAL A 331 13.42 -27.28 2.37
CA VAL A 331 14.86 -27.51 2.66
C VAL A 331 15.60 -26.20 2.39
N LEU A 332 16.42 -25.76 3.34
CA LEU A 332 17.15 -24.49 3.29
C LEU A 332 18.62 -24.70 3.64
N THR A 333 19.53 -24.02 2.93
CA THR A 333 20.89 -23.82 3.45
C THR A 333 20.91 -22.69 4.48
N ILE A 334 21.97 -22.59 5.28
CA ILE A 334 22.21 -21.41 6.13
C ILE A 334 22.29 -20.13 5.26
N GLU A 335 22.76 -20.27 4.01
CA GLU A 335 22.89 -19.18 3.04
C GLU A 335 21.56 -18.83 2.35
N ASP A 336 20.57 -19.74 2.28
CA ASP A 336 19.20 -19.40 1.90
C ASP A 336 18.44 -18.70 3.04
N PHE A 337 18.77 -19.06 4.28
CA PHE A 337 18.19 -18.49 5.49
C PHE A 337 18.68 -17.04 5.74
N ILE A 338 19.95 -16.76 5.40
CA ILE A 338 20.62 -15.46 5.62
C ILE A 338 20.80 -14.69 4.28
N ARG A 339 20.40 -15.32 3.16
CA ARG A 339 20.51 -14.91 1.76
C ARG A 339 20.51 -13.41 1.60
N PRO A 340 21.67 -12.81 1.22
CA PRO A 340 22.10 -11.49 1.64
C PRO A 340 20.94 -10.51 1.58
N LEU A 341 20.29 -10.33 2.75
CA LEU A 341 18.96 -9.72 2.84
C LEU A 341 18.96 -8.28 2.31
N TRP A 342 20.17 -7.71 2.22
CA TRP A 342 20.52 -6.34 2.01
C TRP A 342 21.77 -6.24 1.14
N THR A 343 21.74 -5.31 0.20
CA THR A 343 22.94 -4.55 -0.14
C THR A 343 23.27 -3.60 1.01
N ASP A 344 24.55 -3.51 1.34
CA ASP A 344 25.08 -2.32 2.02
C ASP A 344 25.07 -1.16 1.03
N GLU A 345 24.59 0.01 1.47
CA GLU A 345 25.20 1.30 1.13
C GLU A 345 24.53 2.51 1.82
N HIS A 346 25.39 3.46 2.18
CA HIS A 346 25.14 4.88 2.45
C HIS A 346 24.40 5.31 3.73
N LYS A 347 24.95 6.39 4.30
CA LYS A 347 24.32 7.34 5.23
C LYS A 347 23.56 8.39 4.42
N ILE A 348 22.55 9.05 5.00
CA ILE A 348 21.79 10.09 4.31
C ILE A 348 21.66 11.33 5.18
N GLN A 349 22.25 12.44 4.71
CA GLN A 349 22.01 13.77 5.27
C GLN A 349 20.90 14.49 4.51
N PHE A 350 20.19 15.37 5.20
CA PHE A 350 19.01 16.09 4.76
C PHE A 350 19.15 17.57 5.18
N ASP A 351 18.48 18.45 4.44
CA ASP A 351 18.26 19.84 4.84
C ASP A 351 16.78 20.20 4.60
N VAL A 352 16.17 20.91 5.56
CA VAL A 352 14.75 21.30 5.57
C VAL A 352 14.60 22.83 5.76
N GLY A 353 15.67 23.59 5.52
CA GLY A 353 15.65 25.05 5.43
C GLY A 353 15.23 25.77 6.72
N GLU A 354 14.55 26.91 6.57
CA GLU A 354 14.27 27.86 7.66
C GLU A 354 13.35 27.30 8.77
N SER A 355 12.66 26.18 8.54
CA SER A 355 11.83 25.50 9.56
C SER A 355 12.62 24.61 10.53
N GLY A 356 13.92 24.42 10.29
CA GLY A 356 14.78 23.50 11.03
C GLY A 356 14.90 22.14 10.34
N GLY A 357 16.14 21.74 10.04
CA GLY A 357 16.46 20.44 9.44
C GLY A 357 16.36 19.28 10.42
N PHE A 358 15.88 18.13 9.93
CA PHE A 358 16.12 16.81 10.53
C PHE A 358 16.95 15.96 9.55
N GLU A 359 17.98 15.26 10.03
CA GLU A 359 18.79 14.29 9.27
C GLU A 359 18.31 12.86 9.55
N VAL A 360 18.24 11.99 8.54
CA VAL A 360 17.76 10.60 8.72
C VAL A 360 18.88 9.60 8.43
N ILE A 361 19.54 9.16 9.49
CA ILE A 361 20.81 8.42 9.48
C ILE A 361 20.56 6.92 9.73
N ARG A 362 21.46 6.04 9.29
CA ARG A 362 21.48 4.63 9.73
C ARG A 362 21.85 4.55 11.21
N TYR A 363 21.29 3.57 11.93
CA TYR A 363 21.43 3.46 13.39
C TYR A 363 22.87 3.27 13.91
N GLY A 364 23.77 2.62 13.16
CA GLY A 364 25.18 2.45 13.56
C GLY A 364 25.96 3.75 13.80
N ASP A 365 25.43 4.89 13.30
CA ASP A 365 25.98 6.24 13.51
C ASP A 365 25.36 6.97 14.72
N VAL A 366 24.59 6.28 15.57
CA VAL A 366 23.79 6.87 16.65
C VAL A 366 24.00 6.14 17.97
N ASP A 367 24.17 6.91 19.04
CA ASP A 367 24.19 6.38 20.42
C ASP A 367 22.89 5.62 20.73
N ALA A 368 23.04 4.35 21.11
CA ALA A 368 21.94 3.48 21.51
C ALA A 368 21.13 4.04 22.68
N ASP A 369 21.79 4.74 23.61
CA ASP A 369 21.15 5.34 24.78
C ASP A 369 20.30 6.57 24.42
N ALA A 370 20.71 7.37 23.42
CA ALA A 370 19.88 8.45 22.89
C ALA A 370 18.58 7.91 22.27
N VAL A 371 18.65 6.82 21.50
CA VAL A 371 17.47 6.16 20.91
C VAL A 371 16.59 5.51 21.99
N ARG A 372 17.19 4.89 23.02
CA ARG A 372 16.48 4.33 24.18
C ARG A 372 15.73 5.42 24.97
N LYS A 373 16.37 6.56 25.25
CA LYS A 373 15.76 7.72 25.92
C LYS A 373 14.59 8.29 25.11
N PHE A 374 14.75 8.41 23.80
CA PHE A 374 13.66 8.82 22.90
C PHE A 374 12.45 7.87 22.97
N LEU A 375 12.65 6.56 22.78
CA LEU A 375 11.53 5.60 22.77
C LEU A 375 10.79 5.54 24.13
N LEU A 376 11.51 5.69 25.26
CA LEU A 376 10.89 5.82 26.58
C LEU A 376 10.01 7.08 26.69
N SER A 377 10.46 8.22 26.13
CA SER A 377 9.64 9.45 26.11
C SER A 377 8.37 9.35 25.26
N GLN A 378 8.38 8.47 24.25
CA GLN A 378 7.23 8.16 23.39
C GLN A 378 6.35 7.03 23.96
N GLY A 379 6.51 6.67 25.24
CA GLY A 379 5.67 5.70 25.94
C GLY A 379 5.93 4.23 25.58
N VAL A 380 7.05 3.91 24.93
CA VAL A 380 7.42 2.51 24.65
C VAL A 380 8.06 1.89 25.89
N GLU A 381 7.56 0.72 26.31
CA GLU A 381 8.10 0.04 27.48
C GLU A 381 9.56 -0.44 27.30
N ALA A 382 10.35 -0.41 28.37
CA ALA A 382 11.75 -0.83 28.35
C ALA A 382 11.96 -2.29 27.91
N HIS A 383 10.99 -3.17 28.16
CA HIS A 383 11.01 -4.55 27.69
C HIS A 383 10.89 -4.61 26.16
N ASP A 384 9.93 -3.87 25.60
CA ASP A 384 9.68 -3.80 24.15
C ASP A 384 10.80 -3.07 23.41
N ILE A 385 11.37 -2.00 23.98
CA ILE A 385 12.56 -1.35 23.43
C ILE A 385 13.69 -2.36 23.28
N THR A 386 13.91 -3.22 24.28
CA THR A 386 15.03 -4.16 24.31
C THR A 386 14.79 -5.40 23.44
N GLY A 387 13.54 -5.85 23.27
CA GLY A 387 13.20 -7.01 22.43
C GLY A 387 12.94 -6.66 20.95
N LYS A 388 12.21 -5.58 20.67
CA LYS A 388 11.60 -5.31 19.35
C LYS A 388 12.18 -4.13 18.58
N TRP A 389 12.79 -3.16 19.25
CA TRP A 389 13.35 -1.94 18.63
C TRP A 389 14.88 -1.97 18.59
N ILE A 390 15.50 -2.23 19.74
CA ILE A 390 16.95 -2.31 19.96
C ILE A 390 17.32 -3.66 20.59
N PRO A 391 17.22 -4.78 19.84
CA PRO A 391 17.79 -6.07 20.21
C PRO A 391 19.23 -5.99 20.78
N LEU A 392 19.41 -6.46 22.01
CA LEU A 392 20.71 -6.50 22.70
C LEU A 392 21.75 -7.30 21.92
N ALA A 393 22.91 -6.69 21.66
CA ALA A 393 24.11 -7.29 21.08
C ALA A 393 23.91 -8.04 19.74
N ALA A 394 22.75 -7.89 19.09
CA ALA A 394 22.58 -8.20 17.69
C ALA A 394 23.45 -7.22 16.90
N GLY A 395 24.40 -7.74 16.10
CA GLY A 395 25.01 -6.95 15.03
C GLY A 395 23.92 -6.41 14.10
N GLU A 396 24.26 -5.52 13.18
CA GLU A 396 23.28 -4.72 12.41
C GLU A 396 22.33 -5.52 11.48
N ARG A 397 22.27 -6.87 11.55
CA ARG A 397 22.66 -7.80 10.48
C ARG A 397 21.63 -8.82 9.90
N LEU A 398 20.49 -9.27 10.45
CA LEU A 398 19.61 -8.97 11.59
C LEU A 398 18.48 -7.93 11.35
N ALA A 399 18.42 -6.79 12.05
CA ALA A 399 17.29 -5.85 11.93
C ALA A 399 17.74 -4.44 11.55
N LYS A 400 17.24 -3.91 10.43
CA LYS A 400 17.60 -2.58 9.95
C LYS A 400 16.86 -1.49 10.72
N ARG A 401 17.57 -0.38 10.94
CA ARG A 401 17.12 0.74 11.77
C ARG A 401 17.61 2.06 11.19
N VAL A 402 16.70 3.01 11.13
CA VAL A 402 16.91 4.34 10.56
C VAL A 402 16.34 5.37 11.53
N VAL A 403 17.11 6.42 11.80
CA VAL A 403 16.89 7.36 12.91
C VAL A 403 16.88 8.78 12.40
N ALA A 404 15.79 9.51 12.65
CA ALA A 404 15.73 10.96 12.44
C ALA A 404 16.34 11.69 13.65
N LYS A 405 17.32 12.56 13.39
CA LYS A 405 17.97 13.47 14.36
C LYS A 405 17.65 14.92 14.00
N VAL A 406 17.56 15.80 15.00
CA VAL A 406 17.67 17.26 14.86
C VAL A 406 18.86 17.71 15.69
N LYS A 407 19.94 18.14 15.02
CA LYS A 407 21.28 18.27 15.63
C LYS A 407 21.66 16.93 16.29
N GLU A 408 21.90 16.88 17.60
CA GLU A 408 22.19 15.63 18.32
C GLU A 408 20.96 14.93 18.93
N SER A 409 19.79 15.56 18.93
CA SER A 409 18.59 14.99 19.53
C SER A 409 17.90 14.02 18.57
N VAL A 410 17.64 12.79 19.00
CA VAL A 410 16.79 11.84 18.27
C VAL A 410 15.34 12.29 18.35
N VAL A 411 14.67 12.37 17.20
CA VAL A 411 13.28 12.85 17.06
C VAL A 411 12.35 11.86 16.35
N GLY A 412 12.91 10.80 15.77
CA GLY A 412 12.13 9.73 15.14
C GLY A 412 12.97 8.48 14.91
N VAL A 413 12.32 7.32 14.91
CA VAL A 413 12.94 6.00 14.78
C VAL A 413 12.03 5.13 13.93
N CYS A 414 12.60 4.47 12.93
CA CYS A 414 11.93 3.39 12.20
C CYS A 414 12.84 2.16 12.12
N CYS A 415 12.32 0.99 12.45
CA CYS A 415 13.03 -0.29 12.34
C CYS A 415 12.19 -1.33 11.60
N TRP A 416 12.86 -2.26 10.91
CA TRP A 416 12.18 -3.34 10.20
C TRP A 416 12.97 -4.65 10.21
N SER A 417 12.24 -5.76 10.29
CA SER A 417 12.75 -7.13 10.11
C SER A 417 11.92 -7.85 9.04
N ARG A 418 12.58 -8.74 8.27
CA ARG A 418 11.92 -9.75 7.44
C ARG A 418 11.71 -10.99 8.31
N SER A 419 10.52 -11.57 8.27
CA SER A 419 10.27 -12.83 8.97
C SER A 419 11.04 -13.98 8.30
N ALA A 420 11.66 -14.84 9.10
CA ALA A 420 12.33 -16.03 8.58
C ALA A 420 11.37 -17.04 7.92
N LYS A 421 10.09 -17.03 8.31
CA LYS A 421 9.04 -17.89 7.72
C LYS A 421 8.81 -17.61 6.24
N ASP A 422 8.90 -16.33 5.88
CA ASP A 422 8.70 -15.82 4.54
C ASP A 422 9.34 -14.44 4.43
N SER A 423 10.43 -14.36 3.67
CA SER A 423 11.18 -13.12 3.37
C SER A 423 10.34 -11.95 2.80
N ARG A 424 9.11 -12.23 2.35
CA ARG A 424 8.17 -11.23 1.84
C ARG A 424 7.33 -10.59 2.95
N ASN A 425 7.19 -11.24 4.11
CA ASN A 425 6.54 -10.65 5.27
C ASN A 425 7.54 -9.78 6.05
N VAL A 426 7.22 -8.49 6.16
CA VAL A 426 8.04 -7.48 6.85
C VAL A 426 7.25 -6.91 8.03
N SER A 427 7.82 -6.97 9.24
CA SER A 427 7.38 -6.11 10.35
C SER A 427 8.15 -4.79 10.28
N ILE A 428 7.42 -3.68 10.33
CA ILE A 428 7.93 -2.32 10.38
C ILE A 428 7.41 -1.69 11.66
N ARG A 429 8.27 -1.01 12.43
CA ARG A 429 7.88 -0.23 13.60
C ARG A 429 8.30 1.22 13.39
N ILE A 430 7.42 2.18 13.70
CA ILE A 430 7.73 3.61 13.58
C ILE A 430 7.28 4.39 14.82
N SER A 431 8.13 5.30 15.27
CA SER A 431 7.86 6.27 16.33
C SER A 431 8.46 7.61 15.95
N ALA A 432 7.70 8.68 16.10
CA ALA A 432 8.04 10.05 15.72
C ALA A 432 7.58 11.03 16.80
N ASP A 433 8.33 12.11 16.99
CA ASP A 433 7.93 13.20 17.90
C ASP A 433 6.79 14.03 17.28
N GLU A 434 5.56 13.77 17.73
CA GLU A 434 4.35 14.47 17.31
C GLU A 434 4.30 15.95 17.78
N THR A 435 5.25 16.41 18.61
CA THR A 435 5.33 17.84 19.00
C THR A 435 5.98 18.73 17.94
N LEU A 436 6.64 18.13 16.93
CA LEU A 436 7.43 18.86 15.94
C LEU A 436 6.59 19.26 14.72
N GLY A 437 6.67 20.54 14.32
CA GLY A 437 5.95 21.08 13.16
C GLY A 437 6.29 20.44 11.80
N PHE A 438 7.32 19.59 11.73
CA PHE A 438 7.73 18.83 10.54
C PHE A 438 7.57 17.30 10.71
N VAL A 439 6.78 16.83 11.70
CA VAL A 439 6.54 15.39 11.94
C VAL A 439 5.98 14.65 10.70
N LEU A 440 5.08 15.29 9.93
CA LEU A 440 4.52 14.70 8.71
C LEU A 440 5.61 14.44 7.62
N PRO A 441 6.43 15.44 7.21
CA PRO A 441 7.63 15.19 6.39
C PRO A 441 8.59 14.14 6.93
N MET A 442 8.81 14.10 8.25
CA MET A 442 9.72 13.14 8.88
C MET A 442 9.22 11.70 8.79
N ALA A 443 7.92 11.48 9.06
CA ALA A 443 7.30 10.17 8.88
C ALA A 443 7.25 9.74 7.41
N ASP A 444 7.06 10.66 6.46
CA ASP A 444 7.12 10.37 5.01
C ASP A 444 8.53 9.98 4.55
N ALA A 445 9.57 10.59 5.11
CA ALA A 445 10.97 10.24 4.87
C ALA A 445 11.35 8.86 5.43
N LEU A 446 10.94 8.56 6.67
CA LEU A 446 11.14 7.25 7.29
C LEU A 446 10.43 6.15 6.49
N LEU A 447 9.14 6.32 6.18
CA LEU A 447 8.38 5.31 5.43
C LEU A 447 8.80 5.20 3.95
N THR A 448 9.23 6.27 3.28
CA THR A 448 9.81 6.19 1.91
C THR A 448 11.02 5.27 1.91
N SER A 449 11.90 5.44 2.90
CA SER A 449 13.16 4.69 3.01
C SER A 449 12.90 3.19 3.14
N VAL A 450 12.01 2.79 4.07
CA VAL A 450 11.67 1.38 4.29
C VAL A 450 10.93 0.78 3.09
N ILE A 451 9.88 1.45 2.59
CA ILE A 451 9.04 0.90 1.51
C ILE A 451 9.83 0.78 0.20
N SER A 452 10.80 1.66 -0.05
CA SER A 452 11.71 1.50 -1.19
C SER A 452 12.52 0.20 -1.05
N GLU A 453 13.17 -0.02 0.10
CA GLU A 453 14.05 -1.18 0.27
C GLU A 453 13.29 -2.51 0.31
N CYS A 454 12.13 -2.58 0.97
CA CYS A 454 11.36 -3.82 1.05
C CYS A 454 10.89 -4.31 -0.33
N CYS A 455 10.47 -3.39 -1.21
CA CYS A 455 9.78 -3.72 -2.45
C CYS A 455 10.68 -4.05 -3.65
N GLU A 456 11.98 -4.33 -3.45
CA GLU A 456 12.90 -4.67 -4.55
C GLU A 456 12.73 -6.09 -5.09
N VAL A 457 12.17 -7.00 -4.28
CA VAL A 457 11.99 -8.41 -4.65
C VAL A 457 10.51 -8.80 -4.54
N GLY A 458 9.83 -8.86 -5.70
CA GLY A 458 8.46 -9.37 -5.82
C GLY A 458 7.40 -8.54 -5.08
N PHE A 459 6.40 -9.22 -4.51
CA PHE A 459 5.49 -8.62 -3.53
C PHE A 459 6.09 -8.72 -2.12
N SER A 460 5.84 -7.70 -1.30
CA SER A 460 6.06 -7.76 0.14
C SER A 460 4.78 -7.40 0.89
N SER A 461 4.47 -8.19 1.91
CA SER A 461 3.41 -7.99 2.89
C SER A 461 3.99 -7.19 4.06
N LEU A 462 3.56 -5.94 4.21
CA LEU A 462 4.08 -5.00 5.19
C LEU A 462 3.08 -4.89 6.35
N SER A 463 3.50 -5.25 7.56
CA SER A 463 2.80 -4.95 8.81
C SER A 463 3.46 -3.75 9.49
N LEU A 464 2.68 -2.76 9.89
CA LEU A 464 3.15 -1.55 10.55
C LEU A 464 2.65 -1.48 11.99
N GLU A 465 3.59 -1.55 12.93
CA GLU A 465 3.40 -1.41 14.37
C GLU A 465 3.76 0.03 14.80
N MET A 466 3.01 0.59 15.74
CA MET A 466 3.15 1.98 16.18
C MET A 466 2.84 2.10 17.68
N PRO A 467 3.59 2.90 18.46
CA PRO A 467 3.18 3.31 19.80
C PRO A 467 1.85 4.07 19.80
N SER A 468 1.22 4.16 20.97
CA SER A 468 0.02 4.99 21.16
C SER A 468 0.35 6.48 20.94
N GLY A 469 -0.65 7.26 20.51
CA GLY A 469 -0.51 8.70 20.26
C GLY A 469 0.10 9.09 18.89
N GLN A 470 0.62 8.15 18.10
CA GLN A 470 1.23 8.42 16.79
C GLN A 470 0.17 8.74 15.71
N ILE A 471 -0.24 10.00 15.59
CA ILE A 471 -1.29 10.47 14.67
C ILE A 471 -0.72 10.79 13.28
N ALA A 472 0.32 11.63 13.19
CA ALA A 472 0.91 12.07 11.93
C ALA A 472 1.50 10.90 11.14
N ALA A 473 2.25 10.02 11.80
CA ALA A 473 2.81 8.83 11.15
C ALA A 473 1.71 7.85 10.66
N LYS A 474 0.55 7.83 11.32
CA LYS A 474 -0.62 7.04 10.91
C LYS A 474 -1.35 7.66 9.71
N GLU A 475 -1.45 8.99 9.64
CA GLU A 475 -1.96 9.69 8.45
C GLU A 475 -1.10 9.37 7.21
N VAL A 476 0.23 9.49 7.35
CA VAL A 476 1.20 9.15 6.29
C VAL A 476 1.04 7.69 5.85
N ALA A 477 0.93 6.74 6.80
CA ALA A 477 0.70 5.33 6.51
C ALA A 477 -0.62 5.07 5.74
N TYR A 478 -1.74 5.69 6.14
CA TYR A 478 -2.98 5.64 5.36
C TYR A 478 -2.80 6.21 3.96
N GLY A 479 -1.99 7.27 3.82
CA GLY A 479 -1.57 7.83 2.55
C GLY A 479 -0.89 6.81 1.64
N TYR A 480 0.11 6.07 2.16
CA TYR A 480 0.80 4.98 1.45
C TYR A 480 -0.10 3.81 1.06
N GLY A 481 -1.30 3.68 1.63
CA GLY A 481 -2.22 2.59 1.37
C GLY A 481 -2.30 1.54 2.49
N PHE A 482 -1.63 1.72 3.63
CA PHE A 482 -1.87 0.84 4.79
C PHE A 482 -3.31 0.96 5.26
N ARG A 483 -3.94 -0.16 5.63
CA ARG A 483 -5.29 -0.22 6.20
C ARG A 483 -5.29 -1.01 7.49
N VAL A 484 -6.20 -0.68 8.39
CA VAL A 484 -6.34 -1.37 9.68
C VAL A 484 -7.10 -2.66 9.42
N ASN A 485 -6.49 -3.80 9.73
CA ASN A 485 -7.14 -5.10 9.64
C ASN A 485 -8.06 -5.36 10.85
N HIS A 486 -8.81 -6.46 10.83
CA HIS A 486 -9.73 -6.83 11.91
C HIS A 486 -9.06 -7.01 13.30
N ALA A 487 -7.74 -7.21 13.35
CA ALA A 487 -6.95 -7.29 14.59
C ALA A 487 -6.36 -5.94 15.04
N GLY A 488 -6.73 -4.82 14.40
CA GLY A 488 -6.26 -3.48 14.74
C GLY A 488 -4.89 -3.09 14.17
N VAL A 489 -4.22 -4.01 13.46
CA VAL A 489 -2.87 -3.80 12.91
C VAL A 489 -2.94 -3.14 11.53
N LEU A 490 -2.06 -2.18 11.26
CA LEU A 490 -1.92 -1.58 9.92
C LEU A 490 -1.20 -2.57 8.99
N ARG A 491 -1.84 -2.97 7.89
CA ARG A 491 -1.27 -3.88 6.88
C ARG A 491 -1.39 -3.34 5.46
N LYS A 492 -0.51 -3.80 4.58
CA LYS A 492 -0.45 -3.45 3.16
C LYS A 492 0.29 -4.51 2.34
N LEU A 493 -0.06 -4.68 1.07
CA LEU A 493 0.77 -5.36 0.07
C LEU A 493 1.48 -4.31 -0.81
N ALA A 494 2.75 -4.49 -1.11
CA ALA A 494 3.52 -3.52 -1.90
C ALA A 494 4.50 -4.19 -2.88
N THR A 495 4.70 -3.59 -4.05
CA THR A 495 5.67 -4.04 -5.06
C THR A 495 6.11 -2.90 -5.98
N LYS A 496 7.34 -2.97 -6.53
CA LYS A 496 7.89 -2.04 -7.53
C LYS A 496 7.67 -2.56 -8.96
N MET A 497 6.44 -2.51 -9.48
CA MET A 497 6.12 -2.94 -10.86
C MET A 497 5.20 -1.99 -11.63
N VAL A 498 5.41 -1.91 -12.94
CA VAL A 498 4.45 -1.34 -13.90
C VAL A 498 3.72 -2.50 -14.58
N VAL A 499 2.39 -2.52 -14.51
CA VAL A 499 1.57 -3.63 -15.00
C VAL A 499 0.67 -3.13 -16.12
N GLY A 500 0.90 -3.60 -17.35
CA GLY A 500 -0.02 -3.42 -18.46
C GLY A 500 -0.94 -4.64 -18.67
N PRO A 501 -1.79 -4.63 -19.71
CA PRO A 501 -2.71 -5.73 -19.99
C PRO A 501 -2.02 -7.10 -20.18
N ALA A 502 -0.80 -7.12 -20.73
CA ALA A 502 -0.03 -8.35 -20.94
C ALA A 502 0.49 -8.96 -19.61
N GLN A 503 0.88 -8.13 -18.64
CA GLN A 503 1.37 -8.57 -17.33
C GLN A 503 0.24 -8.88 -16.33
N TRP A 504 -1.00 -8.50 -16.64
CA TRP A 504 -2.14 -8.63 -15.72
C TRP A 504 -2.41 -10.06 -15.27
N GLY A 505 -2.29 -11.04 -16.17
CA GLY A 505 -2.45 -12.46 -15.83
C GLY A 505 -1.43 -12.91 -14.78
N LEU A 506 -0.15 -12.68 -15.05
CA LEU A 506 0.96 -13.00 -14.13
C LEU A 506 0.76 -12.33 -12.76
N LEU A 507 0.37 -11.05 -12.74
CA LEU A 507 0.13 -10.32 -11.49
C LEU A 507 -1.01 -10.94 -10.67
N ARG A 508 -2.15 -11.23 -11.31
CA ARG A 508 -3.31 -11.87 -10.66
C ARG A 508 -2.93 -13.24 -10.11
N ASP A 509 -2.19 -14.03 -10.89
CA ASP A 509 -1.88 -15.41 -10.53
C ASP A 509 -0.81 -15.48 -9.42
N GLN A 510 0.16 -14.54 -9.40
CA GLN A 510 1.04 -14.29 -8.24
C GLN A 510 0.26 -13.87 -6.99
N ILE A 511 -0.55 -12.82 -7.07
CA ILE A 511 -1.33 -12.31 -5.94
C ILE A 511 -2.27 -13.39 -5.37
N LYS A 512 -2.88 -14.20 -6.23
CA LYS A 512 -3.75 -15.31 -5.81
C LYS A 512 -2.96 -16.44 -5.13
N ALA A 513 -1.78 -16.80 -5.64
CA ALA A 513 -0.95 -17.83 -5.03
C ALA A 513 -0.36 -17.39 -3.68
N GLU A 514 0.05 -16.13 -3.57
CA GLU A 514 0.80 -15.61 -2.41
C GLU A 514 -0.10 -15.05 -1.31
N GLN A 515 -1.27 -14.52 -1.66
CA GLN A 515 -2.14 -13.75 -0.75
C GLN A 515 -3.63 -14.10 -0.88
N GLN A 516 -4.00 -15.14 -1.65
CA GLN A 516 -5.37 -15.66 -1.87
C GLN A 516 -6.39 -14.68 -2.50
N LEU A 517 -6.09 -13.38 -2.54
CA LEU A 517 -6.86 -12.30 -3.16
C LEU A 517 -7.10 -12.57 -4.65
N SER A 518 -8.36 -12.58 -5.09
CA SER A 518 -8.72 -12.83 -6.49
C SER A 518 -9.13 -11.54 -7.22
N LEU A 519 -8.23 -11.04 -8.07
CA LEU A 519 -8.44 -9.85 -8.90
C LEU A 519 -9.26 -10.15 -10.18
N PRO A 520 -9.93 -9.14 -10.78
CA PRO A 520 -10.73 -9.31 -11.99
C PRO A 520 -10.01 -10.00 -13.16
N ILE A 521 -10.76 -10.77 -13.97
CA ILE A 521 -10.20 -11.57 -15.07
C ILE A 521 -9.45 -10.68 -16.09
N SER A 522 -9.99 -9.50 -16.41
CA SER A 522 -9.39 -8.51 -17.30
C SER A 522 -9.13 -7.17 -16.61
N MET A 523 -8.08 -6.49 -17.07
CA MET A 523 -7.77 -5.11 -16.69
C MET A 523 -8.75 -4.14 -17.39
N PRO A 524 -9.36 -3.18 -16.68
CA PRO A 524 -10.31 -2.23 -17.26
C PRO A 524 -9.62 -0.99 -17.84
N ASP A 525 -10.13 -0.51 -18.96
CA ASP A 525 -9.77 0.75 -19.62
C ASP A 525 -9.98 1.99 -18.72
N TRP A 526 -9.24 3.08 -19.03
CA TRP A 526 -9.13 4.30 -18.22
C TRP A 526 -10.47 4.94 -17.82
N ARG A 527 -11.51 4.78 -18.66
CA ARG A 527 -12.87 5.27 -18.36
C ARG A 527 -13.46 4.60 -17.13
N ARG A 528 -13.10 3.32 -16.90
CA ARG A 528 -13.57 2.46 -15.80
C ARG A 528 -12.56 2.34 -14.65
N TYR A 529 -11.34 2.87 -14.77
CA TYR A 529 -10.30 2.82 -13.74
C TYR A 529 -10.72 3.42 -12.38
N ALA A 530 -11.70 4.34 -12.35
CA ALA A 530 -12.29 4.91 -11.14
C ALA A 530 -13.66 4.32 -10.75
N GLU A 531 -14.13 3.28 -11.45
CA GLU A 531 -15.37 2.55 -11.16
C GLU A 531 -15.07 1.31 -10.31
N PRO A 532 -15.83 1.00 -9.24
CA PRO A 532 -15.61 -0.21 -8.47
C PRO A 532 -15.84 -1.46 -9.30
N GLN A 533 -14.91 -2.40 -9.20
CA GLN A 533 -15.06 -3.77 -9.69
C GLN A 533 -15.10 -4.72 -8.47
N PRO A 534 -15.78 -5.88 -8.55
CA PRO A 534 -15.71 -6.89 -7.51
C PRO A 534 -14.29 -7.43 -7.40
N ILE A 535 -13.79 -7.56 -6.18
CA ILE A 535 -12.55 -8.23 -5.81
C ILE A 535 -12.88 -9.16 -4.64
N ASP A 536 -12.50 -10.43 -4.74
CA ASP A 536 -12.74 -11.40 -3.67
C ASP A 536 -11.53 -11.39 -2.73
N GLY A 537 -11.77 -11.04 -1.46
CA GLY A 537 -10.77 -10.81 -0.43
C GLY A 537 -10.00 -12.06 -0.02
N ALA A 538 -8.87 -11.87 0.69
CA ALA A 538 -8.09 -12.98 1.26
C ALA A 538 -8.77 -13.67 2.47
N ASP A 539 -9.89 -13.10 2.95
CA ASP A 539 -10.85 -13.68 3.89
C ASP A 539 -12.07 -14.32 3.18
N GLY A 540 -12.09 -14.33 1.84
CA GLY A 540 -13.21 -14.82 1.02
C GLY A 540 -14.33 -13.79 0.80
N GLU A 541 -14.29 -12.62 1.44
CA GLU A 541 -15.37 -11.62 1.35
C GLU A 541 -15.28 -10.77 0.08
N ARG A 542 -16.39 -10.70 -0.67
CA ARG A 542 -16.48 -9.96 -1.94
C ARG A 542 -16.65 -8.46 -1.69
N ARG A 543 -15.60 -7.69 -1.98
CA ARG A 543 -15.55 -6.23 -1.85
C ARG A 543 -15.61 -5.54 -3.21
N PHE A 544 -16.00 -4.28 -3.22
CA PHE A 544 -16.02 -3.46 -4.45
C PHE A 544 -14.97 -2.35 -4.39
N LEU A 545 -13.91 -2.44 -5.20
CA LEU A 545 -12.80 -1.48 -5.25
C LEU A 545 -12.56 -0.94 -6.66
N SER A 546 -12.21 0.34 -6.78
CA SER A 546 -11.73 0.89 -8.06
C SER A 546 -10.26 0.55 -8.30
N PHE A 547 -9.83 0.53 -9.56
CA PHE A 547 -8.41 0.30 -9.89
C PHE A 547 -7.51 1.44 -9.40
N ARG A 548 -8.05 2.66 -9.23
CA ARG A 548 -7.37 3.76 -8.54
C ARG A 548 -7.08 3.43 -7.07
N ASP A 549 -8.05 2.85 -6.37
CA ASP A 549 -7.89 2.49 -4.96
C ASP A 549 -6.95 1.29 -4.82
N LEU A 550 -7.06 0.30 -5.71
CA LEU A 550 -6.12 -0.82 -5.80
C LEU A 550 -4.67 -0.36 -6.07
N GLU A 551 -4.45 0.63 -6.96
CA GLU A 551 -3.12 1.21 -7.21
C GLU A 551 -2.55 1.96 -6.00
N ASN A 552 -3.41 2.52 -5.14
CA ASN A 552 -2.99 3.11 -3.88
C ASN A 552 -2.66 2.03 -2.84
N LEU A 553 -3.49 0.99 -2.72
CA LEU A 553 -3.29 -0.13 -1.80
C LEU A 553 -2.02 -0.93 -2.16
N LEU A 554 -1.71 -1.11 -3.45
CA LEU A 554 -0.54 -1.84 -3.96
C LEU A 554 0.69 -0.95 -4.27
N SER A 555 0.65 0.35 -3.93
CA SER A 555 1.77 1.30 -4.13
C SER A 555 3.11 0.71 -3.61
N PRO A 556 4.26 0.89 -4.28
CA PRO A 556 4.53 1.81 -5.39
C PRO A 556 4.20 1.29 -6.80
N LEU A 557 3.33 0.28 -6.95
CA LEU A 557 2.85 -0.21 -8.25
C LEU A 557 2.17 0.87 -9.12
N ILE A 558 2.24 0.70 -10.45
CA ILE A 558 1.47 1.49 -11.45
C ILE A 558 0.72 0.57 -12.43
N PHE A 559 -0.56 0.84 -12.68
CA PHE A 559 -1.37 0.15 -13.71
C PHE A 559 -1.38 0.90 -15.06
N ALA A 560 -0.66 0.41 -16.05
CA ALA A 560 -0.69 0.93 -17.41
C ALA A 560 -1.93 0.46 -18.20
N VAL A 561 -3.12 0.87 -17.73
CA VAL A 561 -4.41 0.52 -18.36
C VAL A 561 -4.57 1.14 -19.74
N GLU A 562 -5.40 0.52 -20.59
CA GLU A 562 -5.74 1.03 -21.92
C GLU A 562 -6.46 2.39 -21.83
N ASP A 563 -6.34 3.25 -22.86
CA ASP A 563 -6.79 4.65 -22.85
C ASP A 563 -6.13 5.57 -21.75
N ARG A 564 -5.18 5.08 -20.90
CA ARG A 564 -4.58 5.92 -19.83
C ARG A 564 -3.72 7.05 -20.43
N PRO A 565 -4.00 8.34 -20.10
CA PRO A 565 -3.21 9.45 -20.62
C PRO A 565 -1.78 9.40 -20.08
N GLY A 566 -0.82 9.71 -20.94
CA GLY A 566 0.60 9.76 -20.58
C GLY A 566 1.29 10.97 -21.20
N LEU A 567 2.36 11.43 -20.54
CA LEU A 567 3.19 12.52 -21.01
C LEU A 567 4.67 12.31 -20.67
N VAL A 568 5.56 12.86 -21.49
CA VAL A 568 7.00 12.95 -21.23
C VAL A 568 7.33 14.35 -20.73
N VAL A 569 8.16 14.46 -19.69
CA VAL A 569 8.78 15.72 -19.25
C VAL A 569 10.31 15.63 -19.37
N PRO A 570 10.98 16.64 -19.94
CA PRO A 570 12.44 16.69 -19.96
C PRO A 570 13.00 17.21 -18.64
N ILE A 571 14.03 16.54 -18.14
CA ILE A 571 14.76 16.93 -16.93
C ILE A 571 16.27 16.92 -17.21
N LYS A 572 17.03 17.84 -16.60
CA LYS A 572 18.49 17.88 -16.73
C LYS A 572 19.11 16.83 -15.79
N ALA A 573 20.18 16.16 -16.21
CA ALA A 573 20.98 15.22 -15.40
C ALA A 573 21.11 15.64 -13.92
N LYS A 574 21.62 16.86 -13.68
CA LYS A 574 21.86 17.43 -12.34
C LYS A 574 20.63 17.60 -11.43
N TYR A 575 19.42 17.39 -11.96
CA TYR A 575 18.17 17.44 -11.20
C TYR A 575 17.41 16.10 -11.22
N LEU A 576 17.77 15.18 -12.11
CA LEU A 576 17.13 13.86 -12.24
C LEU A 576 17.27 13.08 -10.94
N GLU A 577 18.50 12.88 -10.47
CA GLU A 577 18.81 12.06 -9.30
C GLU A 577 18.13 12.60 -8.05
N ARG A 578 18.25 13.92 -7.80
CA ARG A 578 17.68 14.59 -6.62
C ARG A 578 16.14 14.61 -6.61
N LEU A 579 15.48 14.39 -7.76
CA LEU A 579 14.02 14.38 -7.89
C LEU A 579 13.43 12.96 -7.91
N LEU A 580 14.13 12.01 -8.52
CA LEU A 580 13.64 10.63 -8.67
C LEU A 580 14.21 9.67 -7.63
N GLY A 581 15.38 9.98 -7.07
CA GLY A 581 16.08 9.18 -6.09
C GLY A 581 16.74 7.94 -6.65
N ALA A 582 17.85 7.51 -6.04
CA ALA A 582 18.64 6.34 -6.45
C ALA A 582 19.04 6.35 -7.95
N SER A 583 20.16 7.01 -8.25
CA SER A 583 20.82 6.90 -9.56
C SER A 583 21.51 5.54 -9.74
N ARG A 584 21.87 5.20 -10.99
CA ARG A 584 22.81 4.10 -11.29
C ARG A 584 24.27 4.48 -11.06
N GLN A 585 24.56 5.76 -10.80
CA GLN A 585 25.90 6.24 -10.45
C GLN A 585 25.93 6.71 -8.99
N LEU A 586 27.05 6.44 -8.31
CA LEU A 586 27.24 6.71 -6.88
C LEU A 586 27.55 8.20 -6.65
N THR A 587 26.51 8.97 -6.34
CA THR A 587 26.63 10.42 -6.08
C THR A 587 26.82 10.69 -4.60
N PHE A 588 28.06 10.99 -4.18
CA PHE A 588 28.50 11.28 -2.80
C PHE A 588 27.96 12.62 -2.21
N GLY A 589 26.73 13.02 -2.53
CA GLY A 589 26.13 14.29 -2.11
C GLY A 589 24.94 14.10 -1.14
N PRO A 590 24.63 15.11 -0.30
CA PRO A 590 23.47 15.09 0.58
C PRO A 590 22.16 15.07 -0.23
N LYS A 591 21.22 14.22 0.21
CA LYS A 591 19.93 14.01 -0.46
C LYS A 591 18.96 15.13 -0.11
N MET A 592 18.07 15.47 -1.03
CA MET A 592 17.04 16.48 -0.77
C MET A 592 15.77 15.85 -0.23
N GLN A 593 15.01 16.62 0.55
CA GLN A 593 13.66 16.26 1.00
C GLN A 593 12.76 15.76 -0.15
N ALA A 594 12.92 16.29 -1.36
CA ALA A 594 12.21 15.82 -2.55
C ALA A 594 12.51 14.36 -2.94
N GLU A 595 13.74 13.85 -2.72
CA GLU A 595 14.08 12.45 -2.98
C GLU A 595 13.35 11.50 -2.04
N LEU A 596 13.14 11.92 -0.79
CA LEU A 596 12.65 11.08 0.30
C LEU A 596 11.21 11.44 0.71
N SER A 597 10.54 12.29 -0.07
CA SER A 597 9.08 12.48 -0.01
C SER A 597 8.40 11.48 -0.96
N ARG A 598 7.26 10.92 -0.55
CA ARG A 598 6.41 10.09 -1.42
C ARG A 598 5.82 10.89 -2.57
N GLN A 599 5.39 12.11 -2.27
CA GLN A 599 4.80 13.05 -3.21
C GLN A 599 5.78 14.16 -3.53
N ARG A 600 6.06 14.34 -4.81
CA ARG A 600 7.17 15.19 -5.30
C ARG A 600 6.67 16.18 -6.35
N VAL A 601 7.33 17.32 -6.47
CA VAL A 601 6.87 18.45 -7.30
C VAL A 601 7.86 18.71 -8.43
N TYR A 602 7.43 18.37 -9.66
CA TYR A 602 8.12 18.76 -10.89
C TYR A 602 7.65 20.15 -11.32
N LEU A 603 8.58 21.05 -11.65
CA LEU A 603 8.28 22.42 -12.08
C LEU A 603 8.54 22.59 -13.58
N GLY A 604 7.52 23.06 -14.31
CA GLY A 604 7.55 23.28 -15.75
C GLY A 604 6.96 24.64 -16.17
N ASP A 605 6.89 24.84 -17.49
CA ASP A 605 6.30 26.04 -18.08
C ASP A 605 4.77 26.10 -17.81
N PRO A 606 4.20 27.29 -17.48
CA PRO A 606 2.76 27.45 -17.27
C PRO A 606 1.85 26.89 -18.37
N ARG A 607 2.29 26.87 -19.63
CA ARG A 607 1.54 26.32 -20.78
C ARG A 607 1.35 24.80 -20.67
N SER A 608 2.24 24.10 -19.95
CA SER A 608 2.14 22.66 -19.70
C SER A 608 1.05 22.28 -18.70
N LEU A 609 0.50 23.22 -17.92
CA LEU A 609 -0.51 22.93 -16.90
C LEU A 609 -1.69 22.08 -17.44
N LYS A 610 -2.20 22.41 -18.63
CA LYS A 610 -3.32 21.70 -19.28
C LYS A 610 -2.99 20.26 -19.70
N LYS A 611 -1.72 19.85 -19.68
CA LYS A 611 -1.26 18.50 -20.05
C LYS A 611 -1.16 17.56 -18.83
N TYR A 612 -1.02 18.10 -17.62
CA TYR A 612 -0.96 17.32 -16.38
C TYR A 612 -2.37 16.91 -15.94
N GLN A 613 -2.86 15.79 -16.47
CA GLN A 613 -4.16 15.22 -16.07
C GLN A 613 -4.01 14.37 -14.80
N LYS A 614 -4.97 14.46 -13.87
CA LYS A 614 -4.94 13.72 -12.60
C LYS A 614 -4.99 12.20 -12.84
N GLY A 615 -3.97 11.51 -12.35
CA GLY A 615 -3.75 10.07 -12.54
C GLY A 615 -3.09 9.68 -13.87
N ALA A 616 -2.62 10.63 -14.69
CA ALA A 616 -1.83 10.34 -15.89
C ALA A 616 -0.46 9.71 -15.57
N LEU A 617 0.12 9.03 -16.56
CA LEU A 617 1.51 8.54 -16.49
C LEU A 617 2.49 9.67 -16.84
N LEU A 618 3.49 9.88 -15.97
CA LEU A 618 4.53 10.89 -16.11
C LEU A 618 5.88 10.22 -16.38
N PHE A 619 6.36 10.30 -17.61
CA PHE A 619 7.65 9.75 -18.03
C PHE A 619 8.74 10.81 -17.95
N PHE A 620 9.89 10.49 -17.35
CA PHE A 620 11.02 11.40 -17.24
C PHE A 620 12.06 11.10 -18.33
N TYR A 621 12.30 12.09 -19.19
CA TYR A 621 13.31 12.06 -20.24
C TYR A 621 14.56 12.83 -19.79
N GLU A 622 15.72 12.17 -19.76
CA GLU A 622 16.96 12.83 -19.41
C GLU A 622 17.49 13.66 -20.59
N SER A 623 17.74 14.95 -20.35
CA SER A 623 18.14 15.93 -21.35
C SER A 623 19.51 16.53 -21.06
N GLY A 624 20.40 16.49 -22.07
CA GLY A 624 21.72 17.11 -22.00
C GLY A 624 22.70 16.58 -23.04
N ALA A 625 23.89 17.19 -23.10
CA ALA A 625 25.02 16.67 -23.86
C ALA A 625 25.80 15.57 -23.09
N LYS A 626 25.69 15.55 -21.75
CA LYS A 626 26.32 14.58 -20.84
C LYS A 626 25.34 13.53 -20.24
N GLY A 627 24.06 13.58 -20.61
CA GLY A 627 23.04 12.61 -20.16
C GLY A 627 22.79 11.52 -21.21
N GLU A 628 22.14 10.42 -20.81
CA GLU A 628 21.87 9.24 -21.63
C GLU A 628 20.93 9.50 -22.82
N LYS A 629 20.16 10.61 -22.80
CA LYS A 629 19.12 10.93 -23.80
C LYS A 629 18.06 9.81 -23.90
N SER A 630 17.67 9.28 -22.75
CA SER A 630 16.74 8.16 -22.59
C SER A 630 15.51 8.58 -21.76
N ILE A 631 14.39 7.85 -21.87
CA ILE A 631 13.36 7.84 -20.82
C ILE A 631 13.83 6.85 -19.76
N VAL A 632 14.03 7.33 -18.54
CA VAL A 632 14.68 6.57 -17.45
C VAL A 632 13.69 6.07 -16.39
N ALA A 633 12.54 6.72 -16.25
CA ALA A 633 11.58 6.45 -15.18
C ALA A 633 10.15 6.83 -15.57
N VAL A 634 9.19 6.25 -14.86
CA VAL A 634 7.76 6.58 -14.90
C VAL A 634 7.23 6.84 -13.49
N ALA A 635 6.27 7.75 -13.37
CA ALA A 635 5.54 8.05 -12.15
C ALA A 635 4.07 8.34 -12.46
N ARG A 636 3.28 8.62 -11.43
CA ARG A 636 1.85 8.94 -11.54
C ARG A 636 1.57 10.39 -11.15
N VAL A 637 0.83 11.14 -11.98
CA VAL A 637 0.39 12.50 -11.64
C VAL A 637 -0.69 12.44 -10.54
N VAL A 638 -0.43 13.06 -9.40
CA VAL A 638 -1.38 13.19 -8.28
C VAL A 638 -2.24 14.43 -8.46
N ASP A 639 -1.65 15.57 -8.81
CA ASP A 639 -2.36 16.83 -9.08
C ASP A 639 -1.49 17.84 -9.84
N ALA A 640 -2.06 18.95 -10.29
CA ALA A 640 -1.30 20.03 -10.93
C ALA A 640 -1.87 21.43 -10.69
N PHE A 641 -1.00 22.37 -10.35
CA PHE A 641 -1.37 23.73 -9.93
C PHE A 641 -0.34 24.77 -10.43
N LEU A 642 -0.64 26.06 -10.25
CA LEU A 642 0.28 27.15 -10.57
C LEU A 642 0.94 27.67 -9.30
N ILE A 643 2.27 27.65 -9.27
CA ILE A 643 3.06 28.31 -8.22
C ILE A 643 3.41 29.73 -8.68
N ARG A 644 3.19 30.70 -7.78
CA ARG A 644 3.73 32.06 -7.86
C ARG A 644 5.04 32.13 -7.06
N ARG A 645 5.95 33.01 -7.47
CA ARG A 645 7.29 33.12 -6.86
C ARG A 645 7.29 33.80 -5.48
N ASP A 646 6.16 34.41 -5.12
CA ASP A 646 6.10 35.58 -4.24
C ASP A 646 5.57 35.34 -2.82
N GLN A 647 5.04 34.15 -2.46
CA GLN A 647 4.93 33.69 -1.06
C GLN A 647 4.49 32.23 -0.89
N SER A 648 3.43 31.78 -1.59
CA SER A 648 2.84 30.43 -1.42
C SER A 648 3.67 29.27 -2.01
N ALA A 649 4.99 29.46 -2.12
CA ALA A 649 5.89 28.53 -2.77
C ALA A 649 6.54 27.58 -1.76
N LEU A 650 6.91 28.04 -0.56
CA LEU A 650 7.76 27.31 0.41
C LEU A 650 7.30 25.86 0.67
N GLU A 651 6.04 25.63 1.05
CA GLU A 651 5.48 24.29 1.32
C GLU A 651 5.42 23.37 0.07
N SER A 652 5.45 23.94 -1.13
CA SER A 652 5.46 23.19 -2.40
C SER A 652 6.85 23.03 -3.00
N LEU A 653 7.80 23.90 -2.62
CA LEU A 653 9.21 23.82 -3.03
C LEU A 653 10.01 22.86 -2.16
N SER A 654 9.64 22.66 -0.89
CA SER A 654 10.21 21.62 -0.01
C SER A 654 10.12 20.21 -0.61
N LYS A 655 9.04 19.94 -1.36
CA LYS A 655 8.83 18.71 -2.14
C LYS A 655 9.42 18.77 -3.56
N SER A 656 10.25 19.75 -3.87
CA SER A 656 10.93 19.94 -5.15
C SER A 656 12.45 20.02 -4.98
N VAL A 657 13.19 19.85 -6.07
CA VAL A 657 14.67 19.99 -6.09
C VAL A 657 15.11 21.46 -6.13
N LEU A 658 14.16 22.39 -6.20
CA LEU A 658 14.37 23.75 -6.68
C LEU A 658 14.05 24.77 -5.59
N THR A 659 15.09 25.45 -5.13
CA THR A 659 15.02 26.59 -4.20
C THR A 659 14.54 27.87 -4.91
N LEU A 660 14.16 28.89 -4.15
CA LEU A 660 13.70 30.19 -4.67
C LEU A 660 14.71 30.88 -5.61
N ASP A 661 16.00 30.60 -5.41
CA ASP A 661 17.12 31.07 -6.23
C ASP A 661 17.22 30.29 -7.53
N THR A 662 17.24 28.95 -7.43
CA THR A 662 17.40 28.05 -8.59
C THR A 662 16.17 27.98 -9.49
N LEU A 663 15.00 28.43 -9.03
CA LEU A 663 13.83 28.73 -9.88
C LEU A 663 14.17 29.64 -11.09
N SER A 664 15.19 30.49 -10.96
CA SER A 664 15.65 31.37 -12.04
C SER A 664 16.28 30.63 -13.23
N GLU A 665 16.90 29.47 -13.00
CA GLU A 665 17.54 28.65 -14.06
C GLU A 665 16.55 28.07 -15.08
N ILE A 666 15.27 27.99 -14.71
CA ILE A 666 14.21 27.31 -15.49
C ILE A 666 13.30 28.36 -16.14
N GLY A 667 13.88 29.50 -16.53
CA GLY A 667 13.25 30.54 -17.35
C GLY A 667 12.54 31.66 -16.57
N LYS A 668 12.44 32.84 -17.19
CA LYS A 668 12.09 34.13 -16.56
C LYS A 668 10.59 34.32 -16.22
N ALA A 669 9.74 33.30 -16.39
CA ALA A 669 8.29 33.41 -16.15
C ALA A 669 7.97 33.56 -14.64
N LYS A 670 7.10 34.52 -14.29
CA LYS A 670 6.68 34.79 -12.89
C LYS A 670 5.87 33.64 -12.26
N ASN A 671 5.11 32.92 -13.07
CA ASN A 671 4.38 31.71 -12.67
C ASN A 671 5.12 30.46 -13.17
N LYS A 672 4.96 29.33 -12.46
CA LYS A 672 5.38 27.98 -12.91
C LYS A 672 4.20 27.02 -12.84
N ALA A 673 4.15 26.04 -13.74
CA ALA A 673 3.27 24.88 -13.55
C ALA A 673 3.96 23.88 -12.63
N ALA A 674 3.33 23.56 -11.50
CA ALA A 674 3.73 22.50 -10.61
C ALA A 674 2.90 21.24 -10.90
N CYS A 675 3.59 20.13 -11.14
CA CYS A 675 3.00 18.80 -11.24
C CYS A 675 3.41 18.02 -9.99
N LEU A 676 2.42 17.68 -9.15
CA LEU A 676 2.60 16.79 -8.01
C LEU A 676 2.50 15.34 -8.50
N PHE A 677 3.47 14.49 -8.17
CA PHE A 677 3.50 13.09 -8.62
C PHE A 677 3.92 12.13 -7.49
N ASP A 678 3.51 10.87 -7.59
CA ASP A 678 3.87 9.76 -6.68
C ASP A 678 4.16 8.46 -7.44
N ASN A 679 4.46 7.37 -6.70
CA ASN A 679 4.83 6.04 -7.23
C ASN A 679 5.93 6.11 -8.30
N VAL A 680 7.10 6.69 -7.97
CA VAL A 680 8.24 6.74 -8.91
C VAL A 680 8.85 5.35 -9.09
N LEU A 681 8.92 4.89 -10.33
CA LEU A 681 9.54 3.64 -10.74
C LEU A 681 10.57 3.89 -11.85
N TRP A 682 11.81 3.47 -11.61
CA TRP A 682 12.84 3.44 -12.66
C TRP A 682 12.55 2.33 -13.67
N LEU A 683 12.82 2.61 -14.93
CA LEU A 683 12.74 1.62 -16.00
C LEU A 683 14.00 0.76 -15.96
N LYS A 684 13.85 -0.57 -16.06
CA LYS A 684 14.97 -1.51 -16.09
C LYS A 684 15.90 -1.23 -17.27
N ASN A 685 15.31 -0.87 -18.41
CA ASN A 685 16.00 -0.54 -19.65
C ASN A 685 15.65 0.90 -20.07
N PRO A 686 16.54 1.89 -19.89
CA PRO A 686 16.27 3.26 -20.32
C PRO A 686 15.98 3.37 -21.83
N VAL A 687 14.84 3.95 -22.20
CA VAL A 687 14.37 3.97 -23.60
C VAL A 687 15.06 5.09 -24.37
N SER A 688 16.12 4.75 -25.11
CA SER A 688 16.98 5.72 -25.80
C SER A 688 16.27 6.51 -26.91
N ILE A 689 16.77 7.71 -27.22
CA ILE A 689 16.22 8.59 -28.26
C ILE A 689 16.08 7.93 -29.64
N GLY A 690 16.92 6.95 -29.99
CA GLY A 690 16.78 6.17 -31.23
C GLY A 690 15.48 5.36 -31.27
N VAL A 691 15.11 4.74 -30.15
CA VAL A 691 13.84 4.02 -29.99
C VAL A 691 12.66 5.01 -30.00
N LEU A 692 12.80 6.17 -29.34
CA LEU A 692 11.75 7.22 -29.34
C LEU A 692 11.46 7.76 -30.76
N ARG A 693 12.50 7.95 -31.58
CA ARG A 693 12.35 8.33 -33.00
C ARG A 693 11.60 7.28 -33.81
N ASN A 694 11.90 6.00 -33.61
CA ASN A 694 11.17 4.88 -34.23
C ASN A 694 9.71 4.75 -33.75
N ILE A 695 9.38 5.39 -32.61
CA ILE A 695 8.04 5.52 -32.03
C ILE A 695 7.35 6.85 -32.48
N GLY A 696 7.99 7.62 -33.36
CA GLY A 696 7.46 8.84 -33.96
C GLY A 696 7.65 10.11 -33.13
N ILE A 697 8.43 10.06 -32.05
CA ILE A 697 8.76 11.21 -31.21
C ILE A 697 10.00 11.91 -31.79
N LYS A 698 9.88 13.19 -32.15
CA LYS A 698 11.00 13.98 -32.68
C LYS A 698 11.73 14.70 -31.55
N ASP A 699 13.06 14.74 -31.62
CA ASP A 699 13.96 15.37 -30.64
C ASP A 699 13.49 16.77 -30.19
N GLY A 700 13.12 17.64 -31.13
CA GLY A 700 12.65 19.01 -30.84
C GLY A 700 11.33 19.10 -30.08
N GLN A 701 10.55 18.01 -29.99
CA GLN A 701 9.33 17.95 -29.19
C GLN A 701 9.64 17.69 -27.70
N LEU A 702 10.80 17.11 -27.39
CA LEU A 702 11.27 16.80 -26.03
C LEU A 702 11.88 18.03 -25.31
N ILE A 703 11.72 19.24 -25.85
CA ILE A 703 12.15 20.50 -25.21
C ILE A 703 11.14 20.96 -24.13
N THR A 704 9.88 20.49 -24.20
CA THR A 704 8.83 20.80 -23.21
C THR A 704 7.97 19.56 -22.94
N ALA A 705 7.03 19.64 -21.99
CA ALA A 705 6.14 18.52 -21.70
C ALA A 705 5.33 18.08 -22.93
N LEU A 706 5.47 16.83 -23.36
CA LEU A 706 4.87 16.25 -24.57
C LEU A 706 3.82 15.21 -24.18
N SER A 707 2.58 15.34 -24.67
CA SER A 707 1.56 14.29 -24.51
C SER A 707 1.84 13.14 -25.48
N LEU A 708 1.77 11.91 -24.98
CA LEU A 708 1.97 10.69 -25.77
C LEU A 708 0.63 10.16 -26.30
N SER A 709 0.66 9.48 -27.44
CA SER A 709 -0.46 8.59 -27.83
C SER A 709 -0.30 7.21 -27.20
N GLU A 710 -1.40 6.45 -27.11
CA GLU A 710 -1.43 5.14 -26.47
C GLU A 710 -0.38 4.16 -27.04
N ASN A 711 -0.24 4.10 -28.36
CA ASN A 711 0.76 3.28 -29.03
C ASN A 711 2.21 3.65 -28.66
N GLN A 712 2.46 4.91 -28.27
CA GLN A 712 3.78 5.35 -27.79
C GLN A 712 3.99 4.92 -26.34
N ILE A 713 2.97 5.04 -25.49
CA ILE A 713 2.99 4.56 -24.08
C ILE A 713 3.23 3.05 -24.04
N ARG A 714 2.45 2.26 -24.80
CA ARG A 714 2.60 0.79 -24.89
C ARG A 714 4.03 0.40 -25.31
N LYS A 715 4.59 1.06 -26.34
CA LYS A 715 5.97 0.78 -26.83
C LYS A 715 7.08 1.24 -25.89
N ILE A 716 6.93 2.36 -25.18
CA ILE A 716 7.89 2.79 -24.15
C ILE A 716 7.92 1.78 -23.01
N LEU A 717 6.76 1.31 -22.54
CA LEU A 717 6.68 0.32 -21.47
C LEU A 717 7.12 -1.09 -21.91
N SER A 718 6.84 -1.52 -23.14
CA SER A 718 7.30 -2.84 -23.63
C SER A 718 8.82 -2.92 -23.85
N VAL A 719 9.51 -1.78 -23.92
CA VAL A 719 10.98 -1.71 -23.98
C VAL A 719 11.61 -1.46 -22.61
N GLY A 720 11.01 -0.60 -21.78
CA GLY A 720 11.62 -0.15 -20.52
C GLY A 720 11.16 -0.85 -19.24
N ALA A 721 9.96 -1.43 -19.23
CA ALA A 721 9.39 -2.13 -18.08
C ALA A 721 9.37 -3.66 -18.25
N THR A 722 9.87 -4.17 -19.39
CA THR A 722 10.20 -5.58 -19.57
C THR A 722 11.30 -6.01 -18.58
N ALA A 723 11.15 -7.22 -18.06
CA ALA A 723 12.08 -7.84 -17.12
C ALA A 723 13.25 -8.50 -17.83
#